data_AF-A0A9R0Q6D4-F1
#
_entry.id   AF-A0A9R0Q6D4-F1
#
_cell.length_a   1.000
_cell.length_b   1.000
_cell.length_c   1.000
_cell.angle_alpha   90.00
_cell.angle_beta   90.00
_cell.angle_gamma   90.00
#
_symmetry.space_group_name_H-M   'P 1'
#
loop_
_entity.id
_entity.type
_entity.pdbx_description
1 polymer ?
#
loop_
_entity_poly.entity_id
_entity_poly.type
_entity_poly.pdbx_seq_one_letter_code
_entity_poly.pdbx_strand_id
1 'polypeptide(L)'
;MPTPGARALILLLPLLVLLLLSASAANAATEAEALLAWKASLDRPLPDALATWANPAGLCSSWEGVSCDAAGRVDSLALRGLGLGGTLDKLDVAALPALATLDLNGNNFFGAIPASLSRLRFLATLDLGSNGFNGSIPPQLADLSGLVELRLYNNNLADAIPHQLSRLPRIQHFDLGANFLTDPDYRKLSPMPTVRFMSLYLNYLNGGFPEFILKSANVTYLDLSQNNFSGSIPDSLADKLPNLMYLNLSINAFSGRIPPSLSKLRNLRDLRVLNNNLTGGVPDFLGSMSQLRVLELGGNLLGGTIPPVLGRLQMLQRLDLKSSGLNSTIPPELGNLGNLNLMELSMNQLTGFLPPAFAGMRKMREFGISSNKLTGQIPPSLFRSWPELISFQVQMNSFTGKIPPELGKATKLDILYLFSNNLTGSIPAELGELVSLTQLDLSVNSLTGPIPSSFGKLTKLKRLALFFNKLTGTIPPEIGNMTALEVLDVNTNSLEGELPATITALRNLQYLALFDNNFSGTVPPDLGKGLSLTDASFANNSFSGELPQRLCDGLVLQNFTANHNNFSGTLPPCLKNCTNLFRVRLEGNHFTGDISEAFGVHPRLDYLDVSGSELTGRLSPDWGKCTNITRLHMDGNGLSGGVPAAFGSMASLQDLSLAENNLTGSVPPELGQLSLLFSLNLSHNALSGSIPANLGSNSKLQAVDLSGNSLTGTIPAGLSKLSYLIFLDMSKNKLSGQIPDDLGNLVQLQRLLDLSSNSLSGAIPSNLQKLTNLQKLNLSHNDLSGSIPAGFSRMSSLDTVDFSYNRLTGKIPSGNAFQNTSADAYIGNLGLCGNVQGITSCDLGSGGASSGHRKRIVIATVVSVVGVVLLAALAACFILICRRRPREKKVLEANTNDTFESMIWEKEGKFTFFDIVNATDNFNETFCIGKGGFGAVYRAELASGQVVAVKRFHVAETGDISEISKKSFENEIKALTEVRHRNIVKLHGFCTSGDYMYLVYEYLERGSLAKTLYGEEGKKKLDWDVRMKVIQGVAHALAYLHHDCNPPIVHRDITLNNILLESDFEPRLCDFGTAKLLGSASTNWTSVAGSYGYMAPNLHTQ
;
A
#
# COMPACT_ATOMS: atom_id res chain seq x y z
N MET A 1 -25.74 -79.14 -76.59
CA MET A 1 -24.34 -79.38 -76.18
C MET A 1 -23.60 -78.05 -76.21
N PRO A 2 -23.16 -77.49 -75.06
CA PRO A 2 -22.33 -76.29 -75.05
C PRO A 2 -20.94 -76.50 -74.41
N THR A 3 -20.04 -75.58 -74.76
CA THR A 3 -18.57 -75.53 -74.65
C THR A 3 -17.99 -75.24 -73.24
N PRO A 4 -16.72 -75.59 -72.96
CA PRO A 4 -16.09 -75.42 -71.65
C PRO A 4 -15.32 -74.09 -71.52
N GLY A 5 -15.49 -73.40 -70.38
CA GLY A 5 -14.74 -72.19 -70.04
C GLY A 5 -14.97 -71.78 -68.58
N ALA A 6 -14.51 -72.59 -67.62
CA ALA A 6 -14.52 -72.23 -66.20
C ALA A 6 -13.59 -73.15 -65.36
N ARG A 7 -12.26 -73.01 -65.46
CA ARG A 7 -11.30 -73.68 -64.54
C ARG A 7 -10.04 -72.87 -64.18
N ALA A 8 -10.09 -71.54 -64.26
CA ALA A 8 -8.96 -70.68 -63.87
C ALA A 8 -9.15 -69.86 -62.57
N LEU A 9 -10.30 -69.94 -61.89
CA LEU A 9 -10.64 -69.02 -60.78
C LEU A 9 -10.39 -69.57 -59.35
N ILE A 10 -10.03 -70.85 -59.16
CA ILE A 10 -10.02 -71.49 -57.83
C ILE A 10 -8.60 -71.59 -57.20
N LEU A 11 -7.53 -71.33 -57.95
CA LEU A 11 -6.14 -71.35 -57.45
C LEU A 11 -5.53 -69.96 -57.18
N LEU A 12 -6.21 -68.88 -57.56
CA LEU A 12 -5.74 -67.50 -57.34
C LEU A 12 -6.06 -66.98 -55.94
N LEU A 13 -7.16 -67.40 -55.30
CA LEU A 13 -7.55 -66.93 -53.96
C LEU A 13 -6.53 -67.27 -52.84
N PRO A 14 -6.05 -68.52 -52.68
CA PRO A 14 -5.12 -68.85 -51.60
C PRO A 14 -3.72 -68.26 -51.83
N LEU A 15 -3.28 -68.11 -53.09
CA LEU A 15 -2.01 -67.45 -53.41
C LEU A 15 -2.09 -65.93 -53.17
N LEU A 16 -3.23 -65.31 -53.47
CA LEU A 16 -3.50 -63.90 -53.16
C LEU A 16 -3.56 -63.66 -51.64
N VAL A 17 -4.16 -64.58 -50.88
CA VAL A 17 -4.21 -64.52 -49.40
C VAL A 17 -2.81 -64.69 -48.79
N LEU A 18 -1.97 -65.59 -49.30
CA LEU A 18 -0.57 -65.73 -48.87
C LEU A 18 0.32 -64.54 -49.28
N LEU A 19 0.09 -63.93 -50.45
CA LEU A 19 0.75 -62.69 -50.87
C LEU A 19 0.29 -61.47 -50.05
N LEU A 20 -0.98 -61.41 -49.66
CA LEU A 20 -1.52 -60.37 -48.79
C LEU A 20 -0.99 -60.50 -47.34
N LEU A 21 -0.85 -61.73 -46.83
CA LEU A 21 -0.29 -62.01 -45.50
C LEU A 21 1.24 -61.80 -45.43
N SER A 22 1.96 -61.99 -46.53
CA SER A 22 3.41 -61.71 -46.59
C SER A 22 3.71 -60.22 -46.84
N ALA A 23 2.87 -59.52 -47.60
CA ALA A 23 2.95 -58.06 -47.75
C ALA A 23 2.60 -57.31 -46.45
N SER A 24 1.59 -57.77 -45.69
CA SER A 24 1.27 -57.17 -44.38
C SER A 24 2.39 -57.37 -43.34
N ALA A 25 3.04 -58.54 -43.33
CA ALA A 25 4.17 -58.82 -42.45
C ALA A 25 5.42 -57.98 -42.80
N ALA A 26 5.67 -57.73 -44.11
CA ALA A 26 6.78 -56.88 -44.55
C ALA A 26 6.56 -55.39 -44.21
N ASN A 27 5.33 -54.88 -44.34
CA ASN A 27 4.97 -53.51 -43.97
C ASN A 27 5.04 -53.25 -42.45
N ALA A 28 4.63 -54.23 -41.62
CA ALA A 28 4.69 -54.11 -40.16
C ALA A 28 6.14 -54.05 -39.63
N ALA A 29 7.08 -54.75 -40.30
CA ALA A 29 8.50 -54.70 -39.95
C ALA A 29 9.10 -53.30 -40.17
N THR A 30 8.75 -52.64 -41.29
CA THR A 30 9.23 -51.29 -41.60
C THR A 30 8.66 -50.19 -40.69
N GLU A 31 7.39 -50.31 -40.26
CA GLU A 31 6.77 -49.36 -39.33
C GLU A 31 7.38 -49.46 -37.91
N ALA A 32 7.61 -50.69 -37.43
CA ALA A 32 8.24 -50.93 -36.14
C ALA A 32 9.68 -50.39 -36.09
N GLU A 33 10.46 -50.60 -37.15
CA GLU A 33 11.84 -50.08 -37.23
C GLU A 33 11.87 -48.55 -37.20
N ALA A 34 10.97 -47.87 -37.92
CA ALA A 34 10.87 -46.42 -37.92
C ALA A 34 10.54 -45.84 -36.53
N LEU A 35 9.58 -46.44 -35.83
CA LEU A 35 9.20 -46.02 -34.48
C LEU A 35 10.29 -46.31 -33.44
N LEU A 36 11.00 -47.45 -33.55
CA LEU A 36 12.17 -47.73 -32.70
C LEU A 36 13.33 -46.77 -32.95
N ALA A 37 13.56 -46.39 -34.21
CA ALA A 37 14.57 -45.40 -34.58
C ALA A 37 14.21 -44.01 -34.00
N TRP A 38 12.94 -43.61 -34.07
CA TRP A 38 12.48 -42.38 -33.43
C TRP A 38 12.61 -42.46 -31.91
N LYS A 39 12.18 -43.55 -31.26
CA LYS A 39 12.38 -43.80 -29.82
C LYS A 39 13.86 -43.68 -29.41
N ALA A 40 14.78 -44.17 -30.24
CA ALA A 40 16.21 -44.08 -29.97
C ALA A 40 16.76 -42.64 -30.05
N SER A 41 16.04 -41.72 -30.71
CA SER A 41 16.39 -40.30 -30.82
C SER A 41 15.83 -39.42 -29.70
N LEU A 42 14.92 -39.96 -28.87
CA LEU A 42 14.31 -39.23 -27.76
C LEU A 42 15.25 -39.08 -26.57
N ASP A 43 15.01 -38.05 -25.77
CA ASP A 43 15.83 -37.74 -24.59
C ASP A 43 15.71 -38.81 -23.51
N ARG A 44 16.77 -38.97 -22.72
CA ARG A 44 16.82 -39.93 -21.61
C ARG A 44 16.69 -39.26 -20.24
N PRO A 45 16.13 -39.94 -19.22
CA PRO A 45 15.61 -41.33 -19.27
C PRO A 45 14.25 -41.43 -19.97
N LEU A 46 14.03 -42.54 -20.68
CA LEU A 46 12.73 -42.84 -21.29
C LEU A 46 11.75 -43.38 -20.23
N PRO A 47 10.45 -43.07 -20.33
CA PRO A 47 9.42 -43.59 -19.43
C PRO A 47 9.25 -45.11 -19.58
N ASP A 48 8.87 -45.77 -18.47
CA ASP A 48 8.63 -47.23 -18.44
C ASP A 48 7.54 -47.68 -19.43
N ALA A 49 6.58 -46.80 -19.76
CA ALA A 49 5.55 -47.07 -20.77
C ALA A 49 6.16 -47.46 -22.14
N LEU A 50 7.28 -46.84 -22.52
CA LEU A 50 7.99 -47.19 -23.75
C LEU A 50 8.83 -48.47 -23.63
N ALA A 51 8.94 -49.10 -22.45
CA ALA A 51 9.61 -50.39 -22.32
C ALA A 51 8.90 -51.50 -23.13
N THR A 52 7.59 -51.36 -23.36
CA THR A 52 6.79 -52.26 -24.21
C THR A 52 7.27 -52.27 -25.67
N TRP A 53 7.93 -51.20 -26.13
CA TRP A 53 8.54 -51.08 -27.45
C TRP A 53 9.91 -51.78 -27.48
N ALA A 54 9.91 -53.10 -27.29
CA ALA A 54 11.13 -53.92 -27.23
C ALA A 54 11.28 -54.89 -28.41
N ASN A 55 10.16 -55.46 -28.91
CA ASN A 55 10.15 -56.42 -30.01
C ASN A 55 9.28 -55.88 -31.17
N PRO A 56 9.82 -55.73 -32.40
CA PRO A 56 9.07 -55.34 -33.59
C PRO A 56 7.81 -56.18 -33.86
N ALA A 57 7.84 -57.47 -33.51
CA ALA A 57 6.68 -58.36 -33.69
C ALA A 57 5.46 -58.00 -32.81
N GLY A 58 5.66 -57.15 -31.79
CA GLY A 58 4.62 -56.69 -30.87
C GLY A 58 3.96 -55.36 -31.25
N LEU A 59 4.32 -54.74 -32.39
CA LEU A 59 3.90 -53.38 -32.77
C LEU A 59 2.41 -53.10 -32.57
N CYS A 60 1.54 -53.96 -33.12
CA CYS A 60 0.09 -53.75 -33.09
C CYS A 60 -0.62 -54.44 -31.90
N SER A 61 0.10 -55.21 -31.09
CA SER A 61 -0.50 -56.09 -30.07
C SER A 61 -0.02 -55.83 -28.66
N SER A 62 1.15 -55.21 -28.47
CA SER A 62 1.75 -55.03 -27.15
C SER A 62 2.39 -53.66 -26.91
N TRP A 63 2.62 -52.85 -27.95
CA TRP A 63 3.24 -51.54 -27.78
C TRP A 63 2.24 -50.53 -27.23
N GLU A 64 2.57 -49.98 -26.07
CA GLU A 64 1.74 -48.96 -25.44
C GLU A 64 1.68 -47.71 -26.32
N GLY A 65 0.48 -47.16 -26.50
CA GLY A 65 0.23 -45.98 -27.31
C GLY A 65 0.24 -46.21 -28.82
N VAL A 66 0.37 -47.44 -29.32
CA VAL A 66 0.27 -47.76 -30.75
C VAL A 66 -1.03 -48.52 -31.02
N SER A 67 -1.73 -48.18 -32.10
CA SER A 67 -2.84 -48.99 -32.63
C SER A 67 -2.71 -49.11 -34.15
N CYS A 68 -3.32 -50.16 -34.69
CA CYS A 68 -3.24 -50.48 -36.10
C CYS A 68 -4.63 -50.68 -36.72
N ASP A 69 -4.73 -50.39 -38.01
CA ASP A 69 -5.94 -50.61 -38.80
C ASP A 69 -6.22 -52.11 -39.03
N ALA A 70 -7.35 -52.42 -39.68
CA ALA A 70 -7.74 -53.80 -40.01
C ALA A 70 -6.75 -54.54 -40.93
N ALA A 71 -5.83 -53.83 -41.58
CA ALA A 71 -4.75 -54.40 -42.39
C ALA A 71 -3.44 -54.57 -41.61
N GLY A 72 -3.40 -54.21 -40.32
CA GLY A 72 -2.24 -54.33 -39.45
C GLY A 72 -1.21 -53.21 -39.61
N ARG A 73 -1.58 -52.06 -40.17
CA ARG A 73 -0.71 -50.88 -40.33
C ARG A 73 -0.97 -49.89 -39.22
N VAL A 74 0.06 -49.22 -38.70
CA VAL A 74 -0.09 -48.23 -37.62
C VAL A 74 -1.01 -47.09 -38.05
N ASP A 75 -2.15 -46.96 -37.38
CA ASP A 75 -3.17 -45.93 -37.65
C ASP A 75 -3.30 -44.91 -36.50
N SER A 76 -2.78 -45.24 -35.32
CA SER A 76 -2.77 -44.34 -34.17
C SER A 76 -1.46 -44.43 -33.40
N LEU A 77 -0.91 -43.26 -33.07
CA LEU A 77 0.21 -43.08 -32.15
C LEU A 77 -0.21 -42.07 -31.07
N ALA A 78 -0.57 -42.56 -29.89
CA ALA A 78 -1.08 -41.79 -28.77
C ALA A 78 -0.21 -42.00 -27.50
N LEU A 79 0.71 -41.07 -27.26
CA LEU A 79 1.73 -41.12 -26.20
C LEU A 79 1.56 -39.97 -25.20
N ARG A 80 0.34 -39.72 -24.75
CA ARG A 80 -0.01 -38.56 -23.91
C ARG A 80 0.55 -38.66 -22.49
N GLY A 81 1.09 -37.55 -21.97
CA GLY A 81 1.39 -37.41 -20.54
C GLY A 81 2.54 -38.28 -20.02
N LEU A 82 3.38 -38.82 -20.91
CA LEU A 82 4.43 -39.77 -20.53
C LEU A 82 5.73 -39.08 -20.10
N GLY A 83 5.86 -37.77 -20.31
CA GLY A 83 7.08 -37.01 -20.00
C GLY A 83 8.19 -37.17 -21.05
N LEU A 84 7.84 -37.54 -22.29
CA LEU A 84 8.79 -37.74 -23.39
C LEU A 84 9.46 -36.42 -23.80
N GLY A 85 10.79 -36.43 -23.93
CA GLY A 85 11.57 -35.29 -24.42
C GLY A 85 12.26 -35.59 -25.76
N GLY A 86 12.61 -34.54 -26.50
CA GLY A 86 13.28 -34.64 -27.80
C GLY A 86 12.54 -33.87 -28.91
N THR A 87 12.83 -34.21 -30.16
CA THR A 87 12.26 -33.54 -31.35
C THR A 87 11.49 -34.50 -32.25
N LEU A 88 10.70 -33.96 -33.18
CA LEU A 88 10.00 -34.75 -34.20
C LEU A 88 10.79 -34.92 -35.50
N ASP A 89 11.98 -34.31 -35.63
CA ASP A 89 12.74 -34.29 -36.88
C ASP A 89 13.20 -35.69 -37.34
N LYS A 90 13.29 -36.64 -36.41
CA LYS A 90 13.68 -38.04 -36.68
C LYS A 90 12.50 -38.99 -36.82
N LEU A 91 11.27 -38.52 -36.69
CA LEU A 91 10.08 -39.34 -36.95
C LEU A 91 9.91 -39.54 -38.47
N ASP A 92 10.17 -40.75 -38.94
CA ASP A 92 9.99 -41.08 -40.37
C ASP A 92 8.51 -41.28 -40.71
N VAL A 93 7.85 -40.16 -41.01
CA VAL A 93 6.45 -40.11 -41.44
C VAL A 93 6.19 -40.83 -42.77
N ALA A 94 7.21 -41.08 -43.61
CA ALA A 94 7.01 -41.82 -44.85
C ALA A 94 6.80 -43.32 -44.60
N ALA A 95 7.36 -43.83 -43.49
CA ALA A 95 7.18 -45.20 -43.04
C ALA A 95 5.80 -45.45 -42.40
N LEU A 96 5.04 -44.39 -42.05
CA LEU A 96 3.74 -44.48 -41.36
C LEU A 96 2.57 -43.99 -42.24
N PRO A 97 2.34 -44.58 -43.44
CA PRO A 97 1.42 -44.03 -44.42
C PRO A 97 -0.06 -44.15 -44.02
N ALA A 98 -0.41 -44.98 -43.05
CA ALA A 98 -1.78 -45.19 -42.59
C ALA A 98 -2.16 -44.34 -41.36
N LEU A 99 -1.22 -43.57 -40.80
CA LEU A 99 -1.42 -42.86 -39.54
C LEU A 99 -2.56 -41.84 -39.64
N ALA A 100 -3.61 -42.08 -38.85
CA ALA A 100 -4.80 -41.25 -38.73
C ALA A 100 -4.79 -40.39 -37.47
N THR A 101 -4.12 -40.84 -36.39
CA THR A 101 -4.00 -40.09 -35.13
C THR A 101 -2.55 -39.97 -34.70
N LEU A 102 -2.09 -38.75 -34.45
CA LEU A 102 -0.84 -38.45 -33.77
C LEU A 102 -1.16 -37.58 -32.55
N ASP A 103 -1.12 -38.17 -31.36
CA ASP A 103 -1.37 -37.52 -30.07
C ASP A 103 -0.12 -37.63 -29.19
N LEU A 104 0.58 -36.50 -29.04
CA LEU A 104 1.77 -36.35 -28.21
C LEU A 104 1.53 -35.35 -27.07
N ASN A 105 0.27 -35.12 -26.72
CA ASN A 105 -0.13 -34.07 -25.77
C ASN A 105 0.50 -34.25 -24.37
N GLY A 106 0.90 -33.15 -23.72
CA GLY A 106 1.34 -33.17 -22.33
C GLY A 106 2.70 -33.85 -22.11
N ASN A 107 3.64 -33.62 -23.01
CA ASN A 107 5.02 -34.12 -22.92
C ASN A 107 6.02 -32.97 -22.88
N ASN A 108 7.31 -33.29 -23.02
CA ASN A 108 8.43 -32.34 -23.00
C ASN A 108 9.09 -32.19 -24.38
N PHE A 109 8.36 -32.41 -25.48
CA PHE A 109 8.91 -32.26 -26.83
C PHE A 109 9.26 -30.79 -27.12
N PHE A 110 10.34 -30.54 -27.86
CA PHE A 110 10.78 -29.19 -28.23
C PHE A 110 11.29 -29.12 -29.68
N GLY A 111 11.66 -27.93 -30.12
CA GLY A 111 12.09 -27.66 -31.50
C GLY A 111 10.93 -27.33 -32.43
N ALA A 112 11.21 -27.21 -33.73
CA ALA A 112 10.21 -26.84 -34.72
C ALA A 112 9.25 -28.02 -35.02
N ILE A 113 7.99 -27.70 -35.32
CA ILE A 113 7.07 -28.69 -35.88
C ILE A 113 7.54 -29.02 -37.32
N PRO A 114 7.88 -30.28 -37.65
CA PRO A 114 8.41 -30.59 -38.96
C PRO A 114 7.36 -30.45 -40.06
N ALA A 115 7.68 -29.71 -41.13
CA ALA A 115 6.81 -29.61 -42.30
C ALA A 115 6.56 -30.98 -42.98
N SER A 116 7.41 -31.98 -42.73
CA SER A 116 7.26 -33.35 -43.22
C SER A 116 5.97 -34.02 -42.73
N LEU A 117 5.41 -33.61 -41.58
CA LEU A 117 4.12 -34.12 -41.09
C LEU A 117 2.99 -33.98 -42.12
N SER A 118 3.08 -33.01 -43.03
CA SER A 118 2.15 -32.83 -44.17
C SER A 118 2.05 -34.04 -45.12
N ARG A 119 3.00 -34.98 -45.06
CA ARG A 119 2.99 -36.20 -45.88
C ARG A 119 2.02 -37.27 -45.37
N LEU A 120 1.54 -37.16 -44.13
CA LEU A 120 0.58 -38.08 -43.51
C LEU A 120 -0.84 -37.82 -44.05
N ARG A 121 -1.12 -38.20 -45.30
CA ARG A 121 -2.36 -37.83 -46.01
C ARG A 121 -3.65 -38.34 -45.36
N PHE A 122 -3.57 -39.35 -44.49
CA PHE A 122 -4.71 -39.91 -43.76
C PHE A 122 -4.89 -39.32 -42.36
N LEU A 123 -4.01 -38.41 -41.92
CA LEU A 123 -4.06 -37.82 -40.59
C LEU A 123 -5.37 -37.04 -40.40
N ALA A 124 -6.14 -37.50 -39.41
CA ALA A 124 -7.41 -36.90 -38.99
C ALA A 124 -7.23 -36.10 -37.69
N THR A 125 -6.34 -36.54 -36.78
CA THR A 125 -6.05 -35.85 -35.52
C THR A 125 -4.55 -35.61 -35.37
N LEU A 126 -4.19 -34.34 -35.17
CA LEU A 126 -2.86 -33.91 -34.77
C LEU A 126 -2.96 -33.14 -33.45
N ASP A 127 -2.57 -33.78 -32.35
CA ASP A 127 -2.51 -33.17 -31.01
C ASP A 127 -1.06 -33.12 -30.53
N LEU A 128 -0.48 -31.91 -30.57
CA LEU A 128 0.85 -31.60 -30.09
C LEU A 128 0.78 -30.63 -28.89
N GLY A 129 -0.39 -30.49 -28.26
CA GLY A 129 -0.60 -29.49 -27.22
C GLY A 129 0.21 -29.76 -25.95
N SER A 130 0.42 -28.73 -25.12
CA SER A 130 1.15 -28.82 -23.84
C SER A 130 2.52 -29.49 -23.99
N ASN A 131 3.38 -28.87 -24.80
CA ASN A 131 4.77 -29.25 -25.05
C ASN A 131 5.63 -27.96 -25.11
N GLY A 132 6.89 -28.07 -25.55
CA GLY A 132 7.82 -26.96 -25.77
C GLY A 132 8.12 -26.68 -27.24
N PHE A 133 7.25 -27.05 -28.19
CA PHE A 133 7.48 -26.78 -29.63
C PHE A 133 7.62 -25.28 -29.88
N ASN A 134 8.56 -24.88 -30.73
CA ASN A 134 8.90 -23.48 -31.00
C ASN A 134 8.96 -23.17 -32.50
N GLY A 135 9.19 -21.89 -32.83
CA GLY A 135 9.22 -21.41 -34.21
C GLY A 135 7.82 -21.28 -34.83
N SER A 136 7.77 -21.14 -36.15
CA SER A 136 6.51 -20.91 -36.88
C SER A 136 5.70 -22.19 -37.10
N ILE A 137 4.37 -22.08 -37.10
CA ILE A 137 3.50 -23.17 -37.57
C ILE A 137 3.76 -23.42 -39.07
N PRO A 138 4.09 -24.66 -39.52
CA PRO A 138 4.35 -24.91 -40.92
C PRO A 138 3.10 -24.71 -41.80
N PRO A 139 3.14 -23.86 -42.84
CA PRO A 139 2.00 -23.69 -43.75
C PRO A 139 1.63 -24.97 -44.50
N GLN A 140 2.56 -25.93 -44.63
CA GLN A 140 2.34 -27.23 -45.27
C GLN A 140 1.36 -28.12 -44.51
N LEU A 141 1.07 -27.85 -43.24
CA LEU A 141 0.01 -28.58 -42.52
C LEU A 141 -1.36 -28.41 -43.20
N ALA A 142 -1.55 -27.37 -44.03
CA ALA A 142 -2.74 -27.20 -44.86
C ALA A 142 -2.93 -28.30 -45.93
N ASP A 143 -1.88 -29.06 -46.27
CA ASP A 143 -1.92 -30.16 -47.25
C ASP A 143 -2.60 -31.43 -46.68
N LEU A 144 -2.88 -31.45 -45.37
CA LEU A 144 -3.57 -32.52 -44.66
C LEU A 144 -5.09 -32.40 -44.88
N SER A 145 -5.57 -32.69 -46.09
CA SER A 145 -6.99 -32.55 -46.44
C SER A 145 -7.95 -33.42 -45.61
N GLY A 146 -7.43 -34.45 -44.94
CA GLY A 146 -8.17 -35.32 -44.02
C GLY A 146 -8.34 -34.77 -42.61
N LEU A 147 -7.61 -33.72 -42.24
CA LEU A 147 -7.49 -33.26 -40.85
C LEU A 147 -8.81 -32.73 -40.29
N VAL A 148 -9.22 -33.28 -39.15
CA VAL A 148 -10.44 -32.96 -38.40
C VAL A 148 -10.10 -32.22 -37.11
N GLU A 149 -8.99 -32.56 -36.46
CA GLU A 149 -8.53 -31.93 -35.22
C GLU A 149 -7.08 -31.46 -35.36
N LEU A 150 -6.86 -30.18 -35.11
CA LEU A 150 -5.54 -29.56 -34.99
C LEU A 150 -5.45 -28.89 -33.62
N ARG A 151 -4.62 -29.46 -32.73
CA ARG A 151 -4.39 -28.95 -31.37
C ARG A 151 -2.90 -28.69 -31.19
N LEU A 152 -2.53 -27.41 -31.20
CA LEU A 152 -1.15 -26.94 -30.99
C LEU A 152 -1.03 -26.05 -29.74
N TYR A 153 -2.03 -26.09 -28.86
CA TYR A 153 -2.13 -25.17 -27.73
C TYR A 153 -1.02 -25.38 -26.68
N ASN A 154 -0.71 -24.35 -25.89
CA ASN A 154 0.26 -24.43 -24.78
C ASN A 154 1.64 -24.93 -25.26
N ASN A 155 2.25 -24.16 -26.16
CA ASN A 155 3.58 -24.37 -26.72
C ASN A 155 4.31 -23.01 -26.80
N ASN A 156 5.51 -23.01 -27.40
CA ASN A 156 6.32 -21.80 -27.65
C ASN A 156 6.26 -21.37 -29.13
N LEU A 157 5.16 -21.65 -29.84
CA LEU A 157 5.03 -21.32 -31.26
C LEU A 157 4.90 -19.80 -31.44
N ALA A 158 5.56 -19.25 -32.45
CA ALA A 158 5.62 -17.83 -32.73
C ALA A 158 5.24 -17.53 -34.19
N ASP A 159 5.36 -16.26 -34.58
CA ASP A 159 5.02 -15.72 -35.90
C ASP A 159 3.51 -15.73 -36.22
N ALA A 160 3.18 -15.26 -37.43
CA ALA A 160 1.82 -15.15 -37.90
C ALA A 160 1.17 -16.51 -38.16
N ILE A 161 -0.13 -16.63 -37.82
CA ILE A 161 -0.93 -17.83 -38.15
C ILE A 161 -0.93 -18.03 -39.68
N PRO A 162 -0.48 -19.19 -40.20
CA PRO A 162 -0.45 -19.42 -41.64
C PRO A 162 -1.85 -19.42 -42.24
N HIS A 163 -2.12 -18.48 -43.15
CA HIS A 163 -3.43 -18.32 -43.77
C HIS A 163 -3.92 -19.58 -44.52
N GLN A 164 -3.00 -20.43 -44.96
CA GLN A 164 -3.29 -21.70 -45.64
C GLN A 164 -4.12 -22.64 -44.75
N LEU A 165 -3.94 -22.61 -43.43
CA LEU A 165 -4.67 -23.47 -42.49
C LEU A 165 -6.19 -23.21 -42.54
N SER A 166 -6.61 -21.99 -42.90
CA SER A 166 -8.03 -21.65 -43.06
C SER A 166 -8.73 -22.38 -44.22
N ARG A 167 -7.98 -23.09 -45.06
CA ARG A 167 -8.51 -23.84 -46.22
C ARG A 167 -8.67 -25.34 -45.96
N LEU A 168 -8.37 -25.81 -44.74
CA LEU A 168 -8.55 -27.21 -44.37
C LEU A 168 -10.03 -27.61 -44.49
N PRO A 169 -10.40 -28.58 -45.35
CA PRO A 169 -11.81 -28.78 -45.74
C PRO A 169 -12.64 -29.57 -44.73
N ARG A 170 -12.00 -30.21 -43.73
CA ARG A 170 -12.66 -31.11 -42.76
C ARG A 170 -12.44 -30.71 -41.30
N ILE A 171 -11.72 -29.61 -41.05
CA ILE A 171 -11.31 -29.20 -39.71
C ILE A 171 -12.54 -28.83 -38.86
N GLN A 172 -12.69 -29.47 -37.71
CA GLN A 172 -13.78 -29.25 -36.75
C GLN A 172 -13.28 -28.67 -35.43
N HIS A 173 -12.08 -29.08 -35.00
CA HIS A 173 -11.43 -28.62 -33.78
C HIS A 173 -10.12 -27.92 -34.13
N PHE A 174 -10.06 -26.61 -33.89
CA PHE A 174 -8.93 -25.75 -34.23
C PHE A 174 -8.48 -24.99 -32.99
N ASP A 175 -7.40 -25.45 -32.36
CA ASP A 175 -6.89 -24.90 -31.10
C ASP A 175 -5.41 -24.54 -31.20
N LEU A 176 -5.14 -23.23 -31.19
CA LEU A 176 -3.81 -22.62 -31.25
C LEU A 176 -3.51 -21.76 -30.00
N GLY A 177 -4.29 -21.93 -28.92
CA GLY A 177 -4.17 -21.07 -27.74
C GLY A 177 -2.86 -21.24 -26.95
N ALA A 178 -2.56 -20.35 -26.01
CA ALA A 178 -1.34 -20.38 -25.18
C ALA A 178 -0.05 -20.55 -26.00
N ASN A 179 0.22 -19.59 -26.87
CA ASN A 179 1.44 -19.51 -27.69
C ASN A 179 1.87 -18.02 -27.81
N PHE A 180 2.86 -17.75 -28.65
CA PHE A 180 3.37 -16.40 -28.95
C PHE A 180 2.98 -15.94 -30.36
N LEU A 181 1.83 -16.39 -30.87
CA LEU A 181 1.40 -16.11 -32.25
C LEU A 181 1.03 -14.64 -32.41
N THR A 182 1.46 -14.05 -33.53
CA THR A 182 1.21 -12.65 -33.88
C THR A 182 0.21 -12.53 -35.03
N ASP A 183 -0.12 -11.30 -35.43
CA ASP A 183 -1.19 -11.04 -36.37
C ASP A 183 -0.96 -11.68 -37.75
N PRO A 184 -1.91 -12.46 -38.26
CA PRO A 184 -1.99 -12.74 -39.68
C PRO A 184 -2.54 -11.51 -40.42
N ASP A 185 -2.26 -11.40 -41.72
CA ASP A 185 -3.09 -10.56 -42.59
C ASP A 185 -4.49 -11.20 -42.67
N TYR A 186 -5.42 -10.76 -41.81
CA TYR A 186 -6.76 -11.32 -41.68
C TYR A 186 -7.54 -11.38 -43.01
N ARG A 187 -7.17 -10.54 -43.99
CA ARG A 187 -7.81 -10.54 -45.33
C ARG A 187 -7.45 -11.78 -46.16
N LYS A 188 -6.36 -12.48 -45.81
CA LYS A 188 -5.93 -13.71 -46.48
C LYS A 188 -6.58 -14.96 -45.90
N LEU A 189 -7.13 -14.88 -44.68
CA LEU A 189 -7.82 -16.00 -44.03
C LEU A 189 -9.20 -16.20 -44.67
N SER A 190 -9.45 -17.43 -45.09
CA SER A 190 -10.74 -17.85 -45.65
C SER A 190 -11.70 -18.25 -44.53
N PRO A 191 -13.03 -18.20 -44.75
CA PRO A 191 -14.00 -18.75 -43.82
C PRO A 191 -13.75 -20.26 -43.59
N MET A 192 -13.97 -20.72 -42.36
CA MET A 192 -13.76 -22.11 -41.95
C MET A 192 -15.10 -22.75 -41.55
N PRO A 193 -15.99 -23.07 -42.52
CA PRO A 193 -17.39 -23.43 -42.23
C PRO A 193 -17.57 -24.78 -41.53
N THR A 194 -16.54 -25.62 -41.45
CA THR A 194 -16.59 -26.91 -40.74
C THR A 194 -16.22 -26.80 -39.25
N VAL A 195 -15.56 -25.70 -38.85
CA VAL A 195 -15.06 -25.54 -37.48
C VAL A 195 -16.22 -25.39 -36.50
N ARG A 196 -16.18 -26.17 -35.43
CA ARG A 196 -17.11 -26.11 -34.29
C ARG A 196 -16.44 -25.61 -33.02
N PHE A 197 -15.16 -25.92 -32.84
CA PHE A 197 -14.35 -25.46 -31.72
C PHE A 197 -13.17 -24.64 -32.26
N MET A 198 -13.12 -23.36 -31.90
CA MET A 198 -12.07 -22.45 -32.27
C MET A 198 -11.50 -21.77 -31.02
N SER A 199 -10.20 -21.92 -30.81
CA SER A 199 -9.50 -21.39 -29.66
C SER A 199 -8.18 -20.75 -30.10
N LEU A 200 -8.03 -19.46 -29.81
CA LEU A 200 -6.85 -18.65 -30.07
C LEU A 200 -6.40 -17.91 -28.79
N TYR A 201 -6.81 -18.38 -27.61
CA TYR A 201 -6.57 -17.69 -26.34
C TYR A 201 -5.07 -17.52 -26.05
N LEU A 202 -4.69 -16.54 -25.21
CA LEU A 202 -3.31 -16.35 -24.74
C LEU A 202 -2.28 -16.35 -25.89
N ASN A 203 -2.34 -15.31 -26.71
CA ASN A 203 -1.43 -15.03 -27.82
C ASN A 203 -1.21 -13.51 -27.94
N TYR A 204 -0.49 -13.04 -28.97
CA TYR A 204 -0.26 -11.63 -29.24
C TYR A 204 -1.12 -11.08 -30.41
N LEU A 205 -2.29 -11.68 -30.65
CA LEU A 205 -3.19 -11.26 -31.73
C LEU A 205 -3.87 -9.92 -31.39
N ASN A 206 -4.03 -9.05 -32.38
CA ASN A 206 -4.61 -7.72 -32.24
C ASN A 206 -5.52 -7.34 -33.43
N GLY A 207 -5.89 -6.06 -33.50
CA GLY A 207 -6.85 -5.56 -34.48
C GLY A 207 -8.30 -5.75 -34.02
N GLY A 208 -9.25 -5.57 -34.94
CA GLY A 208 -10.68 -5.75 -34.66
C GLY A 208 -11.10 -7.22 -34.53
N PHE A 209 -12.39 -7.46 -34.26
CA PHE A 209 -12.95 -8.81 -34.28
C PHE A 209 -12.71 -9.48 -35.65
N PRO A 210 -12.09 -10.68 -35.74
CA PRO A 210 -11.68 -11.24 -37.03
C PRO A 210 -12.84 -11.63 -37.96
N GLU A 211 -12.87 -11.05 -39.15
CA GLU A 211 -13.93 -11.25 -40.16
C GLU A 211 -14.09 -12.69 -40.65
N PHE A 212 -13.01 -13.46 -40.75
CA PHE A 212 -13.09 -14.86 -41.18
C PHE A 212 -13.85 -15.73 -40.17
N ILE A 213 -13.78 -15.38 -38.88
CA ILE A 213 -14.55 -16.05 -37.82
C ILE A 213 -16.03 -15.76 -38.01
N LEU A 214 -16.43 -14.51 -38.27
CA LEU A 214 -17.82 -14.14 -38.58
C LEU A 214 -18.39 -14.82 -39.84
N LYS A 215 -17.56 -15.44 -40.67
CA LYS A 215 -18.00 -16.19 -41.85
C LYS A 215 -18.03 -17.71 -41.60
N SER A 216 -17.72 -18.16 -40.39
CA SER A 216 -17.62 -19.56 -39.98
C SER A 216 -18.82 -19.97 -39.12
N ALA A 217 -20.01 -20.06 -39.73
CA ALA A 217 -21.30 -20.12 -39.04
C ALA A 217 -21.54 -21.34 -38.12
N ASN A 218 -20.72 -22.40 -38.21
CA ASN A 218 -20.86 -23.61 -37.41
C ASN A 218 -20.08 -23.58 -36.09
N VAL A 219 -19.37 -22.49 -35.79
CA VAL A 219 -18.64 -22.35 -34.52
C VAL A 219 -19.62 -22.38 -33.35
N THR A 220 -19.36 -23.27 -32.40
CA THR A 220 -20.12 -23.46 -31.15
C THR A 220 -19.32 -23.05 -29.92
N TYR A 221 -18.00 -23.15 -30.00
CA TYR A 221 -17.05 -22.74 -28.96
C TYR A 221 -16.04 -21.78 -29.58
N LEU A 222 -15.99 -20.55 -29.05
CA LEU A 222 -15.05 -19.52 -29.47
C LEU A 222 -14.32 -18.93 -28.26
N ASP A 223 -13.01 -19.09 -28.22
CA ASP A 223 -12.14 -18.44 -27.23
C ASP A 223 -11.08 -17.57 -27.92
N LEU A 224 -11.16 -16.26 -27.70
CA LEU A 224 -10.21 -15.24 -28.16
C LEU A 224 -9.58 -14.50 -26.96
N SER A 225 -9.71 -15.03 -25.75
CA SER A 225 -9.29 -14.36 -24.53
C SER A 225 -7.77 -14.20 -24.41
N GLN A 226 -7.30 -13.28 -23.56
CA GLN A 226 -5.87 -13.02 -23.32
C GLN A 226 -5.12 -12.71 -24.63
N ASN A 227 -5.62 -11.74 -25.38
CA ASN A 227 -5.01 -11.22 -26.59
C ASN A 227 -5.04 -9.68 -26.52
N ASN A 228 -4.78 -9.01 -27.63
CA ASN A 228 -4.81 -7.56 -27.76
C ASN A 228 -5.83 -7.09 -28.82
N PHE A 229 -6.92 -7.85 -29.00
CA PHE A 229 -8.03 -7.44 -29.87
C PHE A 229 -8.70 -6.17 -29.35
N SER A 230 -9.15 -5.31 -30.24
CA SER A 230 -9.68 -3.98 -29.93
C SER A 230 -10.94 -3.67 -30.76
N GLY A 231 -11.52 -2.48 -30.53
CA GLY A 231 -12.75 -2.06 -31.22
C GLY A 231 -14.01 -2.71 -30.63
N SER A 232 -15.15 -2.53 -31.28
CA SER A 232 -16.42 -3.04 -30.77
C SER A 232 -16.63 -4.53 -31.02
N ILE A 233 -17.31 -5.21 -30.10
CA ILE A 233 -17.93 -6.51 -30.37
C ILE A 233 -18.96 -6.30 -31.50
N PRO A 234 -18.87 -7.02 -32.64
CA PRO A 234 -19.74 -6.75 -33.78
C PRO A 234 -21.22 -7.03 -33.49
N ASP A 235 -22.11 -6.10 -33.84
CA ASP A 235 -23.56 -6.31 -33.72
C ASP A 235 -24.05 -7.51 -34.56
N SER A 236 -23.40 -7.81 -35.67
CA SER A 236 -23.73 -8.96 -36.52
C SER A 236 -23.30 -10.31 -35.94
N LEU A 237 -22.54 -10.36 -34.84
CA LEU A 237 -21.95 -11.61 -34.32
C LEU A 237 -22.99 -12.70 -34.10
N ALA A 238 -24.14 -12.34 -33.52
CA ALA A 238 -25.21 -13.30 -33.25
C ALA A 238 -25.91 -13.84 -34.51
N ASP A 239 -26.03 -13.01 -35.56
CA ASP A 239 -26.61 -13.42 -36.84
C ASP A 239 -25.63 -14.29 -37.65
N LYS A 240 -24.34 -14.07 -37.45
CA LYS A 240 -23.26 -14.75 -38.16
C LYS A 240 -22.83 -16.06 -37.51
N LEU A 241 -22.93 -16.16 -36.19
CA LEU A 241 -22.54 -17.33 -35.40
C LEU A 241 -23.72 -17.84 -34.52
N PRO A 242 -24.85 -18.24 -35.14
CA PRO A 242 -26.09 -18.53 -34.41
C PRO A 242 -26.01 -19.76 -33.48
N ASN A 243 -25.00 -20.62 -33.67
CA ASN A 243 -24.82 -21.86 -32.92
C ASN A 243 -23.91 -21.72 -31.70
N LEU A 244 -23.45 -20.51 -31.36
CA LEU A 244 -22.56 -20.29 -30.21
C LEU A 244 -23.18 -20.78 -28.91
N MET A 245 -22.37 -21.56 -28.18
CA MET A 245 -22.63 -22.08 -26.85
C MET A 245 -21.63 -21.54 -25.83
N TYR A 246 -20.41 -21.22 -26.27
CA TYR A 246 -19.34 -20.65 -25.45
C TYR A 246 -18.67 -19.50 -26.20
N LEU A 247 -18.62 -18.32 -25.57
CA LEU A 247 -17.95 -17.14 -26.09
C LEU A 247 -17.07 -16.53 -24.99
N ASN A 248 -15.76 -16.55 -25.21
CA ASN A 248 -14.79 -15.92 -24.32
C ASN A 248 -13.93 -14.90 -25.06
N LEU A 249 -14.07 -13.63 -24.68
CA LEU A 249 -13.33 -12.48 -25.21
C LEU A 249 -12.54 -11.77 -24.09
N SER A 250 -12.41 -12.41 -22.93
CA SER A 250 -11.84 -11.80 -21.73
C SER A 250 -10.39 -11.36 -21.92
N ILE A 251 -9.93 -10.33 -21.22
CA ILE A 251 -8.54 -9.84 -21.24
C ILE A 251 -8.14 -9.48 -22.69
N ASN A 252 -8.75 -8.42 -23.18
CA ASN A 252 -8.51 -7.79 -24.48
C ASN A 252 -8.76 -6.28 -24.34
N ALA A 253 -8.79 -5.54 -25.44
CA ALA A 253 -9.11 -4.13 -25.52
C ALA A 253 -10.45 -3.85 -26.25
N PHE A 254 -11.40 -4.80 -26.24
CA PHE A 254 -12.72 -4.57 -26.83
C PHE A 254 -13.42 -3.41 -26.13
N SER A 255 -14.04 -2.52 -26.91
CA SER A 255 -14.63 -1.27 -26.45
C SER A 255 -16.08 -1.12 -26.88
N GLY A 256 -16.75 -0.06 -26.42
CA GLY A 256 -18.15 0.20 -26.77
C GLY A 256 -19.12 -0.66 -25.94
N ARG A 257 -20.35 -0.82 -26.43
CA ARG A 257 -21.43 -1.49 -25.69
C ARG A 257 -21.47 -2.99 -25.99
N ILE A 258 -21.98 -3.77 -25.04
CA ILE A 258 -22.34 -5.17 -25.28
C ILE A 258 -23.53 -5.20 -26.26
N PRO A 259 -23.42 -5.83 -27.45
CA PRO A 259 -24.45 -5.77 -28.49
C PRO A 259 -25.80 -6.37 -28.07
N PRO A 260 -26.93 -5.65 -28.25
CA PRO A 260 -28.28 -6.18 -28.00
C PRO A 260 -28.64 -7.42 -28.82
N SER A 261 -28.01 -7.58 -29.98
CA SER A 261 -28.19 -8.73 -30.86
C SER A 261 -27.75 -10.05 -30.24
N LEU A 262 -26.88 -10.03 -29.21
CA LEU A 262 -26.47 -11.25 -28.48
C LEU A 262 -27.67 -12.02 -27.89
N SER A 263 -28.79 -11.34 -27.62
CA SER A 263 -30.06 -11.98 -27.23
C SER A 263 -30.56 -13.05 -28.22
N LYS A 264 -30.13 -13.02 -29.48
CA LYS A 264 -30.46 -14.03 -30.49
C LYS A 264 -29.74 -15.36 -30.28
N LEU A 265 -28.64 -15.39 -29.51
CA LEU A 265 -27.86 -16.61 -29.23
C LEU A 265 -28.52 -17.47 -28.15
N ARG A 266 -29.62 -18.15 -28.51
CA ARG A 266 -30.45 -18.92 -27.57
C ARG A 266 -29.74 -20.13 -26.93
N ASN A 267 -28.67 -20.60 -27.55
CA ASN A 267 -27.88 -21.75 -27.07
C ASN A 267 -26.67 -21.34 -26.22
N LEU A 268 -26.41 -20.03 -26.06
CA LEU A 268 -25.25 -19.54 -25.32
C LEU A 268 -25.35 -19.92 -23.84
N ARG A 269 -24.32 -20.58 -23.33
CA ARG A 269 -24.19 -21.02 -21.94
C ARG A 269 -23.15 -20.20 -21.20
N ASP A 270 -22.06 -19.84 -21.87
CA ASP A 270 -20.96 -19.11 -21.26
C ASP A 270 -20.71 -17.83 -22.07
N LEU A 271 -20.90 -16.69 -21.41
CA LEU A 271 -20.52 -15.37 -21.91
C LEU A 271 -19.46 -14.79 -20.99
N ARG A 272 -18.22 -14.72 -21.47
CA ARG A 272 -17.06 -14.22 -20.72
C ARG A 272 -16.40 -13.09 -21.48
N VAL A 273 -16.43 -11.90 -20.91
CA VAL A 273 -15.84 -10.68 -21.50
C VAL A 273 -15.12 -9.85 -20.43
N LEU A 274 -14.50 -10.52 -19.45
CA LEU A 274 -13.80 -9.86 -18.35
C LEU A 274 -12.68 -8.95 -18.84
N ASN A 275 -12.31 -7.93 -18.08
CA ASN A 275 -11.10 -7.12 -18.31
C ASN A 275 -10.98 -6.62 -19.76
N ASN A 276 -11.94 -5.78 -20.16
CA ASN A 276 -11.98 -5.09 -21.46
C ASN A 276 -12.32 -3.61 -21.23
N ASN A 277 -12.53 -2.84 -22.29
CA ASN A 277 -12.92 -1.44 -22.24
C ASN A 277 -14.41 -1.23 -22.57
N LEU A 278 -15.27 -2.18 -22.18
CA LEU A 278 -16.70 -2.14 -22.48
C LEU A 278 -17.42 -1.13 -21.57
N THR A 279 -18.49 -0.53 -22.10
CA THR A 279 -19.31 0.51 -21.47
C THR A 279 -20.80 0.26 -21.70
N GLY A 280 -21.68 1.09 -21.13
CA GLY A 280 -23.11 1.09 -21.46
C GLY A 280 -24.00 0.20 -20.58
N GLY A 281 -23.51 -0.16 -19.39
CA GLY A 281 -24.25 -0.91 -18.37
C GLY A 281 -24.33 -2.41 -18.61
N VAL A 282 -24.85 -3.13 -17.61
CA VAL A 282 -25.20 -4.55 -17.74
C VAL A 282 -26.54 -4.64 -18.50
N PRO A 283 -26.62 -5.30 -19.67
CA PRO A 283 -27.83 -5.22 -20.49
C PRO A 283 -29.02 -6.06 -19.99
N ASP A 284 -30.22 -5.47 -20.04
CA ASP A 284 -31.48 -6.14 -19.64
C ASP A 284 -31.81 -7.40 -20.47
N PHE A 285 -31.44 -7.41 -21.76
CA PHE A 285 -31.76 -8.53 -22.65
C PHE A 285 -31.12 -9.85 -22.19
N LEU A 286 -30.04 -9.78 -21.38
CA LEU A 286 -29.39 -10.95 -20.80
C LEU A 286 -30.40 -11.79 -20.01
N GLY A 287 -31.41 -11.17 -19.39
CA GLY A 287 -32.49 -11.87 -18.68
C GLY A 287 -33.36 -12.79 -19.56
N SER A 288 -33.30 -12.69 -20.89
CA SER A 288 -33.97 -13.62 -21.82
C SER A 288 -33.13 -14.84 -22.21
N MET A 289 -31.84 -14.86 -21.88
CA MET A 289 -30.91 -15.91 -22.29
C MET A 289 -30.90 -17.08 -21.30
N SER A 290 -32.01 -17.82 -21.23
CA SER A 290 -32.30 -18.81 -20.18
C SER A 290 -31.33 -20.00 -20.08
N GLN A 291 -30.47 -20.22 -21.09
CA GLN A 291 -29.46 -21.27 -21.08
C GLN A 291 -28.12 -20.84 -20.45
N LEU A 292 -27.96 -19.55 -20.11
CA LEU A 292 -26.73 -19.04 -19.49
C LEU A 292 -26.44 -19.72 -18.16
N ARG A 293 -25.20 -20.18 -18.02
CA ARG A 293 -24.59 -20.81 -16.85
C ARG A 293 -23.48 -19.93 -16.28
N VAL A 294 -22.73 -19.25 -17.15
CA VAL A 294 -21.63 -18.35 -16.76
C VAL A 294 -21.83 -16.99 -17.42
N LEU A 295 -21.86 -15.96 -16.59
CA LEU A 295 -21.89 -14.56 -17.01
C LEU A 295 -20.75 -13.81 -16.30
N GLU A 296 -19.72 -13.45 -17.06
CA GLU A 296 -18.53 -12.77 -16.54
C GLU A 296 -18.28 -11.48 -17.32
N LEU A 297 -18.64 -10.34 -16.72
CA LEU A 297 -18.50 -9.00 -17.31
C LEU A 297 -17.58 -8.07 -16.52
N GLY A 298 -17.05 -8.52 -15.38
CA GLY A 298 -16.16 -7.76 -14.50
C GLY A 298 -14.91 -7.17 -15.16
N GLY A 299 -14.34 -6.11 -14.56
CA GLY A 299 -13.17 -5.40 -15.09
C GLY A 299 -13.47 -4.57 -16.34
N ASN A 300 -14.68 -4.03 -16.46
CA ASN A 300 -15.11 -3.16 -17.55
C ASN A 300 -15.71 -1.86 -16.98
N LEU A 301 -15.70 -0.75 -17.71
CA LEU A 301 -16.32 0.50 -17.25
C LEU A 301 -17.82 0.55 -17.60
N LEU A 302 -18.56 -0.49 -17.22
CA LEU A 302 -19.98 -0.64 -17.59
C LEU A 302 -20.82 0.51 -17.02
N GLY A 303 -20.65 0.82 -15.74
CA GLY A 303 -21.50 1.79 -15.04
C GLY A 303 -22.94 1.31 -14.87
N GLY A 304 -23.80 2.18 -14.33
CA GLY A 304 -25.24 1.93 -14.24
C GLY A 304 -25.64 0.84 -13.24
N THR A 305 -26.80 0.23 -13.49
CA THR A 305 -27.48 -0.67 -12.55
C THR A 305 -27.24 -2.14 -12.86
N ILE A 306 -27.37 -3.00 -11.83
CA ILE A 306 -27.58 -4.44 -12.02
C ILE A 306 -29.06 -4.68 -12.36
N PRO A 307 -29.41 -5.24 -13.54
CA PRO A 307 -30.80 -5.46 -13.91
C PRO A 307 -31.49 -6.54 -13.06
N PRO A 308 -32.68 -6.28 -12.50
CA PRO A 308 -33.48 -7.29 -11.80
C PRO A 308 -33.83 -8.51 -12.67
N VAL A 309 -33.94 -8.31 -13.98
CA VAL A 309 -34.24 -9.38 -14.96
C VAL A 309 -33.19 -10.48 -15.00
N LEU A 310 -31.97 -10.25 -14.51
CA LEU A 310 -30.96 -11.31 -14.33
C LEU A 310 -31.45 -12.41 -13.39
N GLY A 311 -32.35 -12.12 -12.44
CA GLY A 311 -32.98 -13.10 -11.56
C GLY A 311 -33.81 -14.19 -12.29
N ARG A 312 -34.07 -14.02 -13.60
CA ARG A 312 -34.75 -15.01 -14.43
C ARG A 312 -33.82 -16.14 -14.93
N LEU A 313 -32.50 -16.00 -14.78
CA LEU A 313 -31.51 -16.93 -15.30
C LEU A 313 -31.35 -18.18 -14.42
N GLN A 314 -32.35 -19.06 -14.43
CA GLN A 314 -32.42 -20.23 -13.55
C GLN A 314 -31.28 -21.25 -13.75
N MET A 315 -30.58 -21.23 -14.89
CA MET A 315 -29.41 -22.08 -15.15
C MET A 315 -28.09 -21.45 -14.69
N LEU A 316 -28.09 -20.18 -14.26
CA LEU A 316 -26.88 -19.45 -13.92
C LEU A 316 -26.20 -20.05 -12.69
N GLN A 317 -24.90 -20.28 -12.82
CA GLN A 317 -24.02 -20.86 -11.81
C GLN A 317 -22.97 -19.84 -11.36
N ARG A 318 -22.49 -19.00 -12.28
CA ARG A 318 -21.49 -17.97 -12.00
C ARG A 318 -21.93 -16.60 -12.53
N LEU A 319 -21.89 -15.61 -11.64
CA LEU A 319 -22.09 -14.20 -11.96
C LEU A 319 -20.91 -13.39 -11.45
N ASP A 320 -20.13 -12.81 -12.37
CA ASP A 320 -18.97 -11.97 -12.05
C ASP A 320 -19.12 -10.59 -12.70
N LEU A 321 -19.33 -9.58 -11.85
CA LEU A 321 -19.45 -8.17 -12.20
C LEU A 321 -18.47 -7.32 -11.35
N LYS A 322 -17.33 -7.89 -10.90
CA LYS A 322 -16.36 -7.10 -10.13
C LYS A 322 -15.84 -5.91 -10.92
N SER A 323 -15.42 -4.84 -10.25
CA SER A 323 -14.72 -3.72 -10.90
C SER A 323 -15.41 -3.26 -12.19
N SER A 324 -16.74 -3.12 -12.13
CA SER A 324 -17.59 -2.82 -13.28
C SER A 324 -18.09 -1.37 -13.32
N GLY A 325 -17.69 -0.56 -12.33
CA GLY A 325 -18.16 0.81 -12.14
C GLY A 325 -19.65 0.92 -11.76
N LEU A 326 -20.29 -0.18 -11.33
CA LEU A 326 -21.72 -0.23 -11.05
C LEU A 326 -22.09 0.68 -9.89
N ASN A 327 -23.17 1.45 -10.02
CA ASN A 327 -23.57 2.49 -9.06
C ASN A 327 -25.06 2.40 -8.69
N SER A 328 -25.51 1.21 -8.28
CA SER A 328 -26.91 0.94 -7.92
C SER A 328 -27.06 0.17 -6.60
N THR A 329 -28.30 -0.10 -6.20
CA THR A 329 -28.58 -1.14 -5.22
C THR A 329 -28.48 -2.53 -5.83
N ILE A 330 -28.41 -3.57 -4.99
CA ILE A 330 -28.42 -4.97 -5.39
C ILE A 330 -29.88 -5.45 -5.51
N PRO A 331 -30.34 -5.94 -6.69
CA PRO A 331 -31.72 -6.40 -6.86
C PRO A 331 -32.03 -7.65 -6.03
N PRO A 332 -33.12 -7.67 -5.23
CA PRO A 332 -33.53 -8.85 -4.48
C PRO A 332 -33.90 -10.03 -5.39
N GLU A 333 -34.29 -9.78 -6.65
CA GLU A 333 -34.64 -10.78 -7.65
C GLU A 333 -33.49 -11.75 -7.96
N LEU A 334 -32.23 -11.34 -7.75
CA LEU A 334 -31.09 -12.26 -7.88
C LEU A 334 -31.21 -13.43 -6.89
N GLY A 335 -31.95 -13.28 -5.79
CA GLY A 335 -32.28 -14.36 -4.86
C GLY A 335 -32.99 -15.56 -5.51
N ASN A 336 -33.60 -15.39 -6.69
CA ASN A 336 -34.24 -16.45 -7.45
C ASN A 336 -33.24 -17.38 -8.17
N LEU A 337 -31.95 -17.07 -8.16
CA LEU A 337 -30.91 -17.85 -8.83
C LEU A 337 -30.49 -19.07 -7.99
N GLY A 338 -31.37 -20.08 -7.93
CA GLY A 338 -31.16 -21.26 -7.09
C GLY A 338 -29.96 -22.15 -7.46
N ASN A 339 -29.41 -22.02 -8.68
CA ASN A 339 -28.22 -22.74 -9.12
C ASN A 339 -26.91 -21.95 -8.94
N LEU A 340 -26.99 -20.68 -8.53
CA LEU A 340 -25.82 -19.81 -8.40
C LEU A 340 -24.93 -20.34 -7.29
N ASN A 341 -23.67 -20.59 -7.63
CA ASN A 341 -22.64 -21.04 -6.70
C ASN A 341 -21.52 -20.00 -6.52
N LEU A 342 -21.39 -19.05 -7.44
CA LEU A 342 -20.44 -17.96 -7.35
C LEU A 342 -21.11 -16.63 -7.72
N MET A 343 -21.01 -15.67 -6.80
CA MET A 343 -21.37 -14.28 -7.02
C MET A 343 -20.21 -13.38 -6.63
N GLU A 344 -19.75 -12.57 -7.57
CA GLU A 344 -18.66 -11.63 -7.37
C GLU A 344 -19.08 -10.23 -7.87
N LEU A 345 -19.28 -9.29 -6.94
CA LEU A 345 -19.72 -7.91 -7.19
C LEU A 345 -18.75 -6.88 -6.57
N SER A 346 -17.55 -7.31 -6.16
CA SER A 346 -16.59 -6.47 -5.43
C SER A 346 -16.06 -5.30 -6.26
N MET A 347 -15.49 -4.30 -5.59
CA MET A 347 -14.86 -3.13 -6.22
C MET A 347 -15.83 -2.35 -7.12
N ASN A 348 -17.04 -2.10 -6.65
CA ASN A 348 -18.04 -1.29 -7.33
C ASN A 348 -18.48 -0.12 -6.42
N GLN A 349 -19.49 0.62 -6.85
CA GLN A 349 -20.10 1.72 -6.12
C GLN A 349 -21.51 1.34 -5.60
N LEU A 350 -21.74 0.06 -5.30
CA LEU A 350 -23.07 -0.46 -4.93
C LEU A 350 -23.51 0.06 -3.56
N THR A 351 -24.76 0.49 -3.45
CA THR A 351 -25.36 1.07 -2.23
C THR A 351 -26.55 0.24 -1.74
N GLY A 352 -27.21 0.67 -0.66
CA GLY A 352 -28.35 -0.05 -0.08
C GLY A 352 -27.91 -1.15 0.89
N PHE A 353 -28.73 -2.19 1.04
CA PHE A 353 -28.50 -3.30 1.97
C PHE A 353 -28.35 -4.64 1.24
N LEU A 354 -27.76 -5.63 1.92
CA LEU A 354 -27.66 -7.00 1.42
C LEU A 354 -29.07 -7.65 1.43
N PRO A 355 -29.66 -8.03 0.27
CA PRO A 355 -31.05 -8.50 0.24
C PRO A 355 -31.27 -9.83 0.99
N PRO A 356 -32.20 -9.91 1.95
CA PRO A 356 -32.54 -11.18 2.61
C PRO A 356 -33.06 -12.27 1.66
N ALA A 357 -33.59 -11.86 0.50
CA ALA A 357 -34.04 -12.75 -0.58
C ALA A 357 -32.91 -13.66 -1.11
N PHE A 358 -31.64 -13.30 -0.88
CA PHE A 358 -30.48 -14.12 -1.28
C PHE A 358 -30.42 -15.48 -0.57
N ALA A 359 -31.22 -15.68 0.50
CA ALA A 359 -31.49 -16.99 1.06
C ALA A 359 -32.06 -18.00 0.02
N GLY A 360 -32.61 -17.54 -1.11
CA GLY A 360 -33.03 -18.40 -2.21
C GLY A 360 -31.88 -19.05 -3.02
N MET A 361 -30.65 -18.51 -2.93
CA MET A 361 -29.46 -19.02 -3.65
C MET A 361 -28.86 -20.24 -2.95
N ARG A 362 -29.55 -21.39 -2.98
CA ARG A 362 -29.23 -22.56 -2.13
C ARG A 362 -27.91 -23.28 -2.45
N LYS A 363 -27.29 -23.01 -3.61
CA LYS A 363 -26.02 -23.61 -4.03
C LYS A 363 -24.81 -22.70 -3.84
N MET A 364 -24.96 -21.59 -3.12
CA MET A 364 -23.89 -20.61 -2.94
C MET A 364 -22.65 -21.24 -2.29
N ARG A 365 -21.48 -21.02 -2.91
CA ARG A 365 -20.16 -21.47 -2.45
C ARG A 365 -19.22 -20.29 -2.25
N GLU A 366 -19.21 -19.35 -3.18
CA GLU A 366 -18.31 -18.19 -3.16
C GLU A 366 -19.12 -16.91 -3.31
N PHE A 367 -19.08 -16.07 -2.28
CA PHE A 367 -19.83 -14.82 -2.22
C PHE A 367 -18.91 -13.65 -1.90
N GLY A 368 -18.64 -12.82 -2.91
CA GLY A 368 -17.80 -11.63 -2.85
C GLY A 368 -18.57 -10.37 -3.20
N ILE A 369 -18.63 -9.40 -2.27
CA ILE A 369 -19.25 -8.07 -2.48
C ILE A 369 -18.40 -6.97 -1.83
N SER A 370 -17.12 -7.22 -1.65
CA SER A 370 -16.18 -6.34 -0.94
C SER A 370 -15.96 -5.01 -1.66
N SER A 371 -15.41 -4.01 -0.97
CA SER A 371 -15.05 -2.71 -1.57
C SER A 371 -16.23 -2.07 -2.31
N ASN A 372 -17.32 -1.84 -1.57
CA ASN A 372 -18.56 -1.24 -2.04
C ASN A 372 -19.07 -0.23 -0.99
N LYS A 373 -20.31 0.23 -1.13
CA LYS A 373 -20.94 1.29 -0.33
C LYS A 373 -22.18 0.75 0.41
N LEU A 374 -22.19 -0.56 0.67
CA LEU A 374 -23.34 -1.27 1.25
C LEU A 374 -23.46 -0.98 2.75
N THR A 375 -24.70 -0.93 3.22
CA THR A 375 -25.10 -0.56 4.58
C THR A 375 -26.06 -1.60 5.16
N GLY A 376 -26.52 -1.38 6.39
CA GLY A 376 -27.47 -2.26 7.06
C GLY A 376 -26.80 -3.50 7.66
N GLN A 377 -27.62 -4.42 8.15
CA GLN A 377 -27.15 -5.63 8.84
C GLN A 377 -26.93 -6.78 7.85
N ILE A 378 -26.00 -7.68 8.18
CA ILE A 378 -25.82 -8.95 7.46
C ILE A 378 -27.01 -9.87 7.81
N PRO A 379 -27.85 -10.29 6.84
CA PRO A 379 -29.05 -11.07 7.15
C PRO A 379 -28.71 -12.48 7.67
N PRO A 380 -29.18 -12.88 8.87
CA PRO A 380 -28.88 -14.21 9.43
C PRO A 380 -29.45 -15.39 8.62
N SER A 381 -30.50 -15.14 7.82
CA SER A 381 -31.15 -16.15 6.97
C SER A 381 -30.24 -16.72 5.88
N LEU A 382 -29.21 -15.99 5.46
CA LEU A 382 -28.27 -16.43 4.43
C LEU A 382 -27.53 -17.69 4.88
N PHE A 383 -26.97 -17.67 6.08
CA PHE A 383 -26.15 -18.78 6.61
C PHE A 383 -26.97 -20.01 6.99
N ARG A 384 -28.28 -19.88 7.16
CA ARG A 384 -29.20 -21.03 7.27
C ARG A 384 -29.47 -21.69 5.92
N SER A 385 -29.26 -20.96 4.82
CA SER A 385 -29.64 -21.36 3.46
C SER A 385 -28.45 -21.68 2.56
N TRP A 386 -27.22 -21.37 2.99
CA TRP A 386 -25.97 -21.60 2.26
C TRP A 386 -25.07 -22.64 2.96
N PRO A 387 -25.46 -23.93 3.00
CA PRO A 387 -24.66 -24.96 3.66
C PRO A 387 -23.34 -25.28 2.94
N GLU A 388 -23.24 -24.92 1.66
CA GLU A 388 -22.07 -25.19 0.81
C GLU A 388 -21.07 -24.01 0.74
N LEU A 389 -21.29 -22.97 1.55
CA LEU A 389 -20.48 -21.74 1.53
C LEU A 389 -19.03 -22.02 1.94
N ILE A 390 -18.09 -21.59 1.11
CA ILE A 390 -16.64 -21.73 1.25
C ILE A 390 -15.97 -20.38 1.45
N SER A 391 -16.46 -19.33 0.77
CA SER A 391 -15.91 -17.98 0.90
C SER A 391 -17.03 -16.96 1.09
N PHE A 392 -16.91 -16.14 2.14
CA PHE A 392 -17.78 -15.00 2.40
C PHE A 392 -16.95 -13.73 2.65
N GLN A 393 -16.95 -12.86 1.65
CA GLN A 393 -16.10 -11.67 1.60
C GLN A 393 -16.94 -10.41 1.40
N VAL A 394 -17.15 -9.68 2.50
CA VAL A 394 -17.98 -8.46 2.54
C VAL A 394 -17.22 -7.27 3.15
N GLN A 395 -15.91 -7.42 3.32
CA GLN A 395 -15.01 -6.39 3.83
C GLN A 395 -15.09 -5.10 3.02
N MET A 396 -14.59 -4.02 3.59
CA MET A 396 -14.58 -2.72 2.93
C MET A 396 -15.99 -2.31 2.44
N ASN A 397 -16.97 -2.35 3.35
CA ASN A 397 -18.30 -1.74 3.20
C ASN A 397 -18.66 -0.89 4.43
N SER A 398 -19.94 -0.56 4.61
CA SER A 398 -20.50 0.17 5.77
C SER A 398 -21.56 -0.68 6.49
N PHE A 399 -21.40 -2.02 6.54
CA PHE A 399 -22.31 -2.91 7.26
C PHE A 399 -22.33 -2.58 8.76
N THR A 400 -23.52 -2.61 9.36
CA THR A 400 -23.78 -2.30 10.77
C THR A 400 -24.39 -3.50 11.51
N GLY A 401 -24.66 -3.34 12.80
CA GLY A 401 -25.26 -4.38 13.63
C GLY A 401 -24.25 -5.41 14.11
N LYS A 402 -24.74 -6.57 14.57
CA LYS A 402 -23.91 -7.65 15.12
C LYS A 402 -23.53 -8.66 14.04
N ILE A 403 -22.43 -9.38 14.24
CA ILE A 403 -22.13 -10.58 13.46
C ILE A 403 -23.21 -11.64 13.81
N PRO A 404 -23.95 -12.19 12.83
CA PRO A 404 -24.98 -13.20 13.10
C PRO A 404 -24.39 -14.51 13.64
N PRO A 405 -24.85 -15.03 14.79
CA PRO A 405 -24.44 -16.36 15.29
C PRO A 405 -24.72 -17.49 14.30
N GLU A 406 -25.75 -17.35 13.46
CA GLU A 406 -26.09 -18.29 12.39
C GLU A 406 -24.95 -18.53 11.39
N LEU A 407 -23.98 -17.61 11.29
CA LEU A 407 -22.81 -17.76 10.44
C LEU A 407 -22.03 -19.05 10.79
N GLY A 408 -22.03 -19.45 12.07
CA GLY A 408 -21.46 -20.73 12.53
C GLY A 408 -22.06 -21.99 11.90
N LYS A 409 -23.19 -21.89 11.19
CA LYS A 409 -23.80 -23.03 10.46
C LYS A 409 -23.12 -23.32 9.13
N ALA A 410 -22.35 -22.39 8.58
CA ALA A 410 -21.62 -22.56 7.32
C ALA A 410 -20.31 -23.33 7.53
N THR A 411 -20.38 -24.60 7.96
CA THR A 411 -19.21 -25.37 8.43
C THR A 411 -18.15 -25.69 7.37
N LYS A 412 -18.47 -25.48 6.08
CA LYS A 412 -17.55 -25.57 4.94
C LYS A 412 -16.77 -24.27 4.66
N LEU A 413 -17.05 -23.20 5.42
CA LEU A 413 -16.43 -21.91 5.23
C LEU A 413 -14.93 -21.99 5.51
N ASP A 414 -14.15 -21.55 4.53
CA ASP A 414 -12.69 -21.51 4.51
C ASP A 414 -12.17 -20.08 4.73
N ILE A 415 -12.82 -19.09 4.10
CA ILE A 415 -12.44 -17.68 4.17
C ILE A 415 -13.62 -16.84 4.65
N LEU A 416 -13.42 -16.12 5.75
CA LEU A 416 -14.38 -15.16 6.30
C LEU A 416 -13.72 -13.79 6.50
N TYR A 417 -14.10 -12.83 5.66
CA TYR A 417 -13.62 -11.46 5.75
C TYR A 417 -14.78 -10.48 5.97
N LEU A 418 -14.79 -9.87 7.16
CA LEU A 418 -15.75 -8.84 7.57
C LEU A 418 -15.08 -7.50 7.90
N PHE A 419 -13.76 -7.39 7.69
CA PHE A 419 -12.97 -6.23 8.12
C PHE A 419 -13.34 -4.92 7.42
N SER A 420 -12.98 -3.79 8.03
CA SER A 420 -13.32 -2.46 7.53
C SER A 420 -14.83 -2.32 7.27
N ASN A 421 -15.62 -2.44 8.33
CA ASN A 421 -17.06 -2.20 8.36
C ASN A 421 -17.41 -1.42 9.64
N ASN A 422 -18.70 -1.28 9.96
CA ASN A 422 -19.18 -0.66 11.19
C ASN A 422 -19.93 -1.67 12.08
N LEU A 423 -19.42 -2.91 12.13
CA LEU A 423 -20.00 -3.99 12.94
C LEU A 423 -19.77 -3.70 14.43
N THR A 424 -20.72 -4.11 15.26
CA THR A 424 -20.79 -3.82 16.69
C THR A 424 -21.14 -5.07 17.49
N GLY A 425 -21.01 -5.00 18.82
CA GLY A 425 -21.32 -6.11 19.71
C GLY A 425 -20.23 -7.17 19.74
N SER A 426 -20.51 -8.27 20.45
CA SER A 426 -19.54 -9.35 20.67
C SER A 426 -19.36 -10.27 19.48
N ILE A 427 -18.15 -10.81 19.34
CA ILE A 427 -17.86 -11.93 18.44
C ILE A 427 -18.65 -13.15 18.92
N PRO A 428 -19.54 -13.76 18.10
CA PRO A 428 -20.32 -14.93 18.50
C PRO A 428 -19.43 -16.16 18.72
N ALA A 429 -19.70 -16.92 19.79
CA ALA A 429 -18.96 -18.15 20.09
C ALA A 429 -19.19 -19.25 19.03
N GLU A 430 -20.32 -19.19 18.33
CA GLU A 430 -20.72 -20.09 17.24
C GLU A 430 -19.76 -20.03 16.05
N LEU A 431 -18.98 -18.95 15.89
CA LEU A 431 -17.92 -18.91 14.88
C LEU A 431 -16.83 -19.97 15.13
N GLY A 432 -16.70 -20.47 16.36
CA GLY A 432 -15.83 -21.61 16.68
C GLY A 432 -16.27 -22.96 16.06
N GLU A 433 -17.47 -23.04 15.50
CA GLU A 433 -17.96 -24.25 14.79
C GLU A 433 -17.49 -24.32 13.33
N LEU A 434 -16.83 -23.27 12.83
CA LEU A 434 -16.31 -23.18 11.46
C LEU A 434 -14.98 -23.93 11.29
N VAL A 435 -14.96 -25.23 11.61
CA VAL A 435 -13.73 -26.05 11.68
C VAL A 435 -12.94 -26.17 10.37
N SER A 436 -13.51 -25.75 9.23
CA SER A 436 -12.84 -25.68 7.93
C SER A 436 -12.07 -24.38 7.70
N LEU A 437 -12.29 -23.36 8.54
CA LEU A 437 -11.80 -21.99 8.34
C LEU A 437 -10.28 -21.95 8.38
N THR A 438 -9.67 -21.40 7.33
CA THR A 438 -8.24 -21.11 7.28
C THR A 438 -7.94 -19.62 7.49
N GLN A 439 -8.90 -18.74 7.19
CA GLN A 439 -8.70 -17.29 7.30
C GLN A 439 -9.91 -16.58 7.93
N LEU A 440 -9.65 -15.83 9.01
CA LEU A 440 -10.62 -15.00 9.70
C LEU A 440 -10.08 -13.59 9.88
N ASP A 441 -10.78 -12.61 9.30
CA ASP A 441 -10.47 -11.20 9.52
C ASP A 441 -11.73 -10.38 9.89
N LEU A 442 -11.74 -9.88 11.12
CA LEU A 442 -12.79 -9.06 11.71
C LEU A 442 -12.28 -7.65 12.07
N SER A 443 -11.06 -7.29 11.63
CA SER A 443 -10.39 -6.05 12.00
C SER A 443 -11.11 -4.78 11.53
N VAL A 444 -10.77 -3.63 12.12
CA VAL A 444 -11.29 -2.31 11.72
C VAL A 444 -12.83 -2.29 11.75
N ASN A 445 -13.38 -2.53 12.94
CA ASN A 445 -14.81 -2.49 13.25
C ASN A 445 -15.01 -1.86 14.64
N SER A 446 -16.21 -1.95 15.21
CA SER A 446 -16.53 -1.55 16.58
C SER A 446 -16.96 -2.74 17.45
N LEU A 447 -16.35 -3.92 17.23
CA LEU A 447 -16.65 -5.13 18.00
C LEU A 447 -16.20 -4.98 19.45
N THR A 448 -16.97 -5.52 20.38
CA THR A 448 -16.76 -5.42 21.84
C THR A 448 -16.71 -6.80 22.49
N GLY A 449 -16.43 -6.86 23.79
CA GLY A 449 -16.44 -8.13 24.55
C GLY A 449 -15.22 -9.01 24.28
N PRO A 450 -15.19 -10.23 24.85
CA PRO A 450 -14.03 -11.11 24.80
C PRO A 450 -13.87 -11.85 23.47
N ILE A 451 -12.62 -12.26 23.19
CA ILE A 451 -12.33 -13.26 22.17
C ILE A 451 -12.93 -14.60 22.64
N PRO A 452 -13.78 -15.29 21.86
CA PRO A 452 -14.39 -16.55 22.28
C PRO A 452 -13.37 -17.68 22.44
N SER A 453 -13.40 -18.40 23.55
CA SER A 453 -12.55 -19.59 23.76
C SER A 453 -12.84 -20.72 22.76
N SER A 454 -14.04 -20.72 22.16
CA SER A 454 -14.42 -21.64 21.09
C SER A 454 -13.53 -21.53 19.84
N PHE A 455 -12.78 -20.44 19.65
CA PHE A 455 -11.82 -20.31 18.56
C PHE A 455 -10.72 -21.38 18.60
N GLY A 456 -10.42 -21.93 19.79
CA GLY A 456 -9.49 -23.07 19.91
C GLY A 456 -9.91 -24.33 19.16
N LYS A 457 -11.16 -24.43 18.68
CA LYS A 457 -11.64 -25.50 17.80
C LYS A 457 -11.20 -25.34 16.34
N LEU A 458 -10.78 -24.14 15.93
CA LEU A 458 -10.43 -23.79 14.55
C LEU A 458 -9.00 -24.23 14.20
N THR A 459 -8.73 -25.53 14.25
CA THR A 459 -7.37 -26.10 14.15
C THR A 459 -6.72 -25.95 12.77
N LYS A 460 -7.50 -25.60 11.73
CA LYS A 460 -6.99 -25.27 10.38
C LYS A 460 -6.71 -23.79 10.16
N LEU A 461 -7.05 -22.92 11.13
CA LEU A 461 -6.92 -21.48 10.96
C LEU A 461 -5.45 -21.09 10.87
N LYS A 462 -5.09 -20.42 9.77
CA LYS A 462 -3.76 -19.86 9.51
C LYS A 462 -3.68 -18.39 9.87
N ARG A 463 -4.77 -17.64 9.70
CA ARG A 463 -4.82 -16.20 9.98
C ARG A 463 -5.99 -15.83 10.88
N LEU A 464 -5.69 -15.21 12.01
CA LEU A 464 -6.65 -14.57 12.90
C LEU A 464 -6.29 -13.09 13.05
N ALA A 465 -7.11 -12.22 12.47
CA ALA A 465 -6.94 -10.77 12.57
C ALA A 465 -8.18 -10.12 13.20
N LEU A 466 -7.96 -9.45 14.34
CA LEU A 466 -8.99 -8.81 15.18
C LEU A 466 -8.65 -7.35 15.53
N PHE A 467 -7.59 -6.80 14.94
CA PHE A 467 -7.05 -5.50 15.28
C PHE A 467 -8.01 -4.33 15.05
N PHE A 468 -7.77 -3.19 15.69
CA PHE A 468 -8.60 -1.98 15.58
C PHE A 468 -10.08 -2.28 15.86
N ASN A 469 -10.35 -2.76 17.06
CA ASN A 469 -11.69 -2.98 17.60
C ASN A 469 -11.75 -2.45 19.06
N LYS A 470 -12.80 -2.81 19.80
CA LYS A 470 -12.98 -2.49 21.21
C LYS A 470 -13.08 -3.78 22.05
N LEU A 471 -12.34 -4.82 21.67
CA LEU A 471 -12.35 -6.10 22.35
C LEU A 471 -11.74 -5.97 23.75
N THR A 472 -12.27 -6.72 24.71
CA THR A 472 -11.90 -6.66 26.13
C THR A 472 -11.59 -8.05 26.68
N GLY A 473 -11.07 -8.16 27.90
CA GLY A 473 -10.75 -9.45 28.52
C GLY A 473 -9.44 -10.05 27.99
N THR A 474 -9.20 -11.33 28.26
CA THR A 474 -7.91 -11.97 27.99
C THR A 474 -7.88 -12.69 26.64
N ILE A 475 -6.66 -13.04 26.17
CA ILE A 475 -6.48 -14.04 25.10
C ILE A 475 -6.79 -15.42 25.71
N PRO A 476 -7.81 -16.16 25.21
CA PRO A 476 -8.13 -17.48 25.74
C PRO A 476 -6.98 -18.48 25.54
N PRO A 477 -6.63 -19.31 26.55
CA PRO A 477 -5.57 -20.30 26.43
C PRO A 477 -5.85 -21.36 25.34
N GLU A 478 -7.12 -21.59 25.00
CA GLU A 478 -7.53 -22.50 23.92
C GLU A 478 -7.02 -22.07 22.54
N ILE A 479 -6.63 -20.81 22.34
CA ILE A 479 -5.97 -20.36 21.10
C ILE A 479 -4.70 -21.18 20.83
N GLY A 480 -4.00 -21.65 21.88
CA GLY A 480 -2.83 -22.53 21.73
C GLY A 480 -3.11 -23.86 21.04
N ASN A 481 -4.38 -24.28 20.90
CA ASN A 481 -4.77 -25.49 20.15
C ASN A 481 -4.74 -25.28 18.62
N MET A 482 -4.69 -24.04 18.14
CA MET A 482 -4.77 -23.67 16.72
C MET A 482 -3.39 -23.82 16.04
N THR A 483 -2.82 -25.02 16.06
CA THR A 483 -1.42 -25.25 15.65
C THR A 483 -1.07 -24.91 14.19
N ALA A 484 -2.07 -24.74 13.32
CA ALA A 484 -1.89 -24.23 11.95
C ALA A 484 -1.70 -22.69 11.87
N LEU A 485 -1.85 -21.96 12.98
CA LEU A 485 -1.85 -20.50 12.98
C LEU A 485 -0.47 -19.95 12.62
N GLU A 486 -0.44 -19.09 11.60
CA GLU A 486 0.72 -18.39 11.07
C GLU A 486 0.69 -16.91 11.47
N VAL A 487 -0.50 -16.32 11.55
CA VAL A 487 -0.72 -14.90 11.86
C VAL A 487 -1.72 -14.75 13.01
N LEU A 488 -1.27 -14.17 14.12
CA LEU A 488 -2.13 -13.70 15.21
C LEU A 488 -1.98 -12.19 15.36
N ASP A 489 -3.04 -11.47 15.02
CA ASP A 489 -3.07 -10.02 15.12
C ASP A 489 -4.28 -9.54 15.93
N VAL A 490 -4.01 -9.03 17.13
CA VAL A 490 -5.02 -8.53 18.07
C VAL A 490 -4.70 -7.11 18.57
N ASN A 491 -3.85 -6.39 17.84
CA ASN A 491 -3.39 -5.05 18.23
C ASN A 491 -4.53 -4.02 18.32
N THR A 492 -4.27 -2.87 18.94
CA THR A 492 -5.21 -1.73 19.01
C THR A 492 -6.60 -2.15 19.47
N ASN A 493 -6.67 -2.66 20.71
CA ASN A 493 -7.89 -3.11 21.38
C ASN A 493 -7.82 -2.72 22.87
N SER A 494 -8.67 -3.30 23.70
CA SER A 494 -8.66 -3.14 25.16
C SER A 494 -8.47 -4.50 25.86
N LEU A 495 -7.71 -5.41 25.24
CA LEU A 495 -7.40 -6.72 25.81
C LEU A 495 -6.46 -6.55 27.00
N GLU A 496 -6.62 -7.40 28.02
CA GLU A 496 -5.93 -7.30 29.29
C GLU A 496 -5.46 -8.67 29.80
N GLY A 497 -4.75 -8.66 30.93
CA GLY A 497 -4.21 -9.87 31.58
C GLY A 497 -2.92 -10.37 30.93
N GLU A 498 -2.51 -11.58 31.31
CA GLU A 498 -1.26 -12.19 30.83
C GLU A 498 -1.42 -12.86 29.47
N LEU A 499 -0.33 -12.92 28.70
CA LEU A 499 -0.26 -13.71 27.48
C LEU A 499 -0.21 -15.22 27.85
N PRO A 500 -1.21 -16.04 27.46
CA PRO A 500 -1.27 -17.43 27.91
C PRO A 500 -0.06 -18.24 27.44
N ALA A 501 0.53 -19.04 28.35
CA ALA A 501 1.69 -19.88 28.06
C ALA A 501 1.46 -20.88 26.90
N THR A 502 0.21 -21.25 26.64
CA THR A 502 -0.18 -22.12 25.54
C THR A 502 0.12 -21.54 24.15
N ILE A 503 0.37 -20.23 24.02
CA ILE A 503 0.79 -19.62 22.75
C ILE A 503 2.10 -20.21 22.20
N THR A 504 2.95 -20.76 23.09
CA THR A 504 4.20 -21.44 22.72
C THR A 504 3.98 -22.76 21.96
N ALA A 505 2.75 -23.28 21.93
CA ALA A 505 2.37 -24.45 21.14
C ALA A 505 2.15 -24.14 19.64
N LEU A 506 2.03 -22.87 19.26
CA LEU A 506 1.75 -22.42 17.88
C LEU A 506 3.02 -22.49 17.01
N ARG A 507 3.44 -23.69 16.62
CA ARG A 507 4.71 -23.95 15.93
C ARG A 507 4.86 -23.30 14.55
N ASN A 508 3.75 -22.91 13.92
CA ASN A 508 3.75 -22.26 12.60
C ASN A 508 3.68 -20.73 12.68
N LEU A 509 3.63 -20.14 13.88
CA LEU A 509 3.44 -18.72 14.07
C LEU A 509 4.64 -17.94 13.50
N GLN A 510 4.35 -16.97 12.63
CA GLN A 510 5.30 -16.09 11.97
C GLN A 510 5.08 -14.63 12.34
N TYR A 511 3.82 -14.22 12.49
CA TYR A 511 3.43 -12.86 12.80
C TYR A 511 2.63 -12.81 14.11
N LEU A 512 3.14 -12.08 15.09
CA LEU A 512 2.50 -11.85 16.39
C LEU A 512 2.43 -10.36 16.72
N ALA A 513 1.23 -9.78 16.66
CA ALA A 513 1.01 -8.37 16.98
C ALA A 513 0.01 -8.20 18.13
N LEU A 514 0.51 -7.67 19.25
CA LEU A 514 -0.23 -7.46 20.50
C LEU A 514 -0.24 -5.99 20.95
N PHE A 515 0.35 -5.09 20.17
CA PHE A 515 0.57 -3.70 20.59
C PHE A 515 -0.73 -2.92 20.83
N ASP A 516 -0.62 -1.80 21.55
CA ASP A 516 -1.75 -0.92 21.87
C ASP A 516 -2.92 -1.69 22.53
N ASN A 517 -2.62 -2.31 23.67
CA ASN A 517 -3.57 -3.02 24.52
C ASN A 517 -3.24 -2.74 26.00
N ASN A 518 -3.88 -3.49 26.91
CA ASN A 518 -3.67 -3.41 28.35
C ASN A 518 -3.09 -4.73 28.92
N PHE A 519 -2.28 -5.45 28.13
CA PHE A 519 -1.65 -6.69 28.58
C PHE A 519 -0.65 -6.44 29.70
N SER A 520 -0.54 -7.39 30.62
CA SER A 520 0.35 -7.32 31.79
C SER A 520 1.03 -8.67 32.06
N GLY A 521 1.80 -8.76 33.14
CA GLY A 521 2.55 -9.97 33.50
C GLY A 521 3.75 -10.20 32.58
N THR A 522 4.18 -11.45 32.44
CA THR A 522 5.38 -11.83 31.66
C THR A 522 5.02 -12.40 30.30
N VAL A 523 5.92 -12.26 29.32
CA VAL A 523 5.82 -13.00 28.05
C VAL A 523 6.37 -14.42 28.28
N PRO A 524 5.70 -15.49 27.82
CA PRO A 524 6.14 -16.86 28.04
C PRO A 524 7.61 -17.09 27.61
N PRO A 525 8.50 -17.57 28.50
CA PRO A 525 9.95 -17.64 28.23
C PRO A 525 10.36 -18.50 27.03
N ASP A 526 9.57 -19.53 26.73
CA ASP A 526 9.79 -20.44 25.59
C ASP A 526 9.21 -19.90 24.26
N LEU A 527 8.62 -18.69 24.23
CA LEU A 527 8.16 -18.08 23.00
C LEU A 527 9.33 -17.85 22.04
N GLY A 528 9.15 -18.27 20.78
CA GLY A 528 10.20 -18.24 19.74
C GLY A 528 10.98 -19.55 19.58
N LYS A 529 10.95 -20.45 20.58
CA LYS A 529 11.63 -21.75 20.50
C LYS A 529 11.08 -22.60 19.35
N GLY A 530 11.90 -22.77 18.32
CA GLY A 530 11.53 -23.51 17.11
C GLY A 530 10.51 -22.78 16.21
N LEU A 531 10.31 -21.49 16.42
CA LEU A 531 9.48 -20.64 15.55
C LEU A 531 10.36 -19.89 14.55
N SER A 532 9.74 -19.53 13.43
CA SER A 532 10.31 -18.66 12.41
C SER A 532 9.57 -17.32 12.40
N LEU A 533 9.56 -16.63 13.55
CA LEU A 533 8.89 -15.33 13.69
C LEU A 533 9.56 -14.29 12.79
N THR A 534 8.79 -13.70 11.90
CA THR A 534 9.19 -12.55 11.06
C THR A 534 8.86 -11.23 11.75
N ASP A 535 7.78 -11.19 12.53
CA ASP A 535 7.28 -9.98 13.19
C ASP A 535 6.78 -10.31 14.60
N ALA A 536 7.28 -9.58 15.58
CA ALA A 536 6.84 -9.69 16.97
C ALA A 536 6.70 -8.28 17.57
N SER A 537 5.49 -7.94 18.02
CA SER A 537 5.17 -6.62 18.55
C SER A 537 4.40 -6.69 19.86
N PHE A 538 5.05 -6.23 20.94
CA PHE A 538 4.52 -6.12 22.30
C PHE A 538 4.33 -4.67 22.75
N ALA A 539 4.60 -3.70 21.87
CA ALA A 539 4.67 -2.28 22.21
C ALA A 539 3.42 -1.72 22.90
N ASN A 540 3.58 -0.66 23.68
CA ASN A 540 2.48 0.09 24.32
C ASN A 540 1.52 -0.82 25.11
N ASN A 541 2.06 -1.51 26.10
CA ASN A 541 1.34 -2.38 27.04
C ASN A 541 1.92 -2.21 28.44
N SER A 542 1.56 -3.09 29.38
CA SER A 542 2.11 -3.15 30.74
C SER A 542 2.87 -4.47 31.00
N PHE A 543 3.49 -5.06 29.97
CA PHE A 543 4.30 -6.27 30.14
C PHE A 543 5.52 -6.01 31.03
N SER A 544 5.97 -7.04 31.73
CA SER A 544 7.07 -7.00 32.70
C SER A 544 7.94 -8.25 32.63
N GLY A 545 9.03 -8.28 33.39
CA GLY A 545 9.98 -9.39 33.39
C GLY A 545 10.87 -9.39 32.14
N GLU A 546 11.54 -10.51 31.87
CA GLU A 546 12.45 -10.62 30.72
C GLU A 546 11.73 -10.87 29.40
N LEU A 547 12.33 -10.39 28.31
CA LEU A 547 11.97 -10.85 26.98
C LEU A 547 12.34 -12.33 26.79
N PRO A 548 11.59 -13.11 26.00
CA PRO A 548 11.92 -14.50 25.71
C PRO A 548 13.31 -14.62 25.07
N GLN A 549 14.23 -15.33 25.73
CA GLN A 549 15.62 -15.44 25.29
C GLN A 549 15.78 -16.17 23.94
N ARG A 550 14.72 -16.87 23.48
CA ARG A 550 14.65 -17.65 22.24
C ARG A 550 13.74 -17.02 21.17
N LEU A 551 13.37 -15.75 21.34
CA LEU A 551 12.38 -15.07 20.48
C LEU A 551 12.74 -15.09 18.99
N CYS A 552 14.04 -15.06 18.68
CA CYS A 552 14.56 -14.96 17.31
C CYS A 552 15.43 -16.15 16.87
N ASP A 553 15.22 -17.33 17.47
CA ASP A 553 15.94 -18.57 17.14
C ASP A 553 15.90 -18.94 15.64
N GLY A 554 14.81 -18.62 14.94
CA GLY A 554 14.68 -18.85 13.50
C GLY A 554 15.53 -17.93 12.62
N LEU A 555 16.16 -16.88 13.19
CA LEU A 555 16.99 -15.88 12.49
C LEU A 555 16.31 -15.17 11.30
N VAL A 556 14.97 -15.16 11.27
CA VAL A 556 14.15 -14.52 10.23
C VAL A 556 13.36 -13.31 10.73
N LEU A 557 13.57 -12.90 11.99
CA LEU A 557 12.90 -11.74 12.58
C LEU A 557 13.32 -10.45 11.85
N GLN A 558 12.33 -9.69 11.39
CA GLN A 558 12.50 -8.45 10.64
C GLN A 558 12.06 -7.25 11.48
N ASN A 559 10.85 -7.29 12.02
CA ASN A 559 10.31 -6.21 12.85
C ASN A 559 10.12 -6.71 14.29
N PHE A 560 10.80 -6.04 15.21
CA PHE A 560 10.70 -6.33 16.63
C PHE A 560 10.42 -5.08 17.44
N THR A 561 9.27 -5.04 18.10
CA THR A 561 8.90 -3.90 18.96
C THR A 561 8.46 -4.38 20.34
N ALA A 562 9.00 -3.75 21.36
CA ALA A 562 8.63 -3.94 22.76
C ALA A 562 8.62 -2.61 23.54
N ASN A 563 8.70 -1.48 22.83
CA ASN A 563 8.78 -0.15 23.40
C ASN A 563 7.56 0.22 24.26
N HIS A 564 7.76 1.12 25.22
CA HIS A 564 6.76 1.57 26.20
C HIS A 564 6.08 0.40 26.93
N ASN A 565 6.87 -0.34 27.70
CA ASN A 565 6.42 -1.40 28.60
C ASN A 565 7.24 -1.31 29.91
N ASN A 566 7.16 -2.34 30.74
CA ASN A 566 7.93 -2.48 31.98
C ASN A 566 8.89 -3.69 31.91
N PHE A 567 9.40 -4.03 30.73
CA PHE A 567 10.33 -5.14 30.55
C PHE A 567 11.66 -4.86 31.26
N SER A 568 12.32 -5.91 31.74
CA SER A 568 13.58 -5.86 32.49
C SER A 568 14.56 -6.96 32.04
N GLY A 569 15.76 -6.99 32.62
CA GLY A 569 16.76 -8.03 32.35
C GLY A 569 17.46 -7.87 31.00
N THR A 570 18.16 -8.90 30.54
CA THR A 570 19.01 -8.79 29.34
C THR A 570 18.25 -9.05 28.04
N LEU A 571 18.64 -8.35 26.98
CA LEU A 571 18.11 -8.59 25.63
C LEU A 571 18.46 -10.00 25.11
N PRO A 572 17.59 -10.64 24.30
CA PRO A 572 17.83 -11.97 23.77
C PRO A 572 19.16 -12.09 22.99
N PRO A 573 20.08 -13.00 23.36
CA PRO A 573 21.38 -13.14 22.69
C PRO A 573 21.28 -13.50 21.20
N CYS A 574 20.17 -14.11 20.78
CA CYS A 574 19.93 -14.42 19.38
C CYS A 574 19.89 -13.16 18.49
N LEU A 575 19.55 -11.99 19.06
CA LEU A 575 19.48 -10.73 18.32
C LEU A 575 20.81 -10.39 17.66
N LYS A 576 21.95 -10.72 18.30
CA LYS A 576 23.30 -10.48 17.78
C LYS A 576 23.53 -11.07 16.39
N ASN A 577 22.89 -12.22 16.10
CA ASN A 577 23.06 -12.96 14.85
C ASN A 577 21.84 -12.86 13.91
N CYS A 578 20.79 -12.14 14.30
CA CYS A 578 19.57 -12.01 13.51
C CYS A 578 19.76 -10.98 12.38
N THR A 579 20.40 -11.38 11.28
CA THR A 579 20.79 -10.47 10.19
C THR A 579 19.62 -9.94 9.35
N ASN A 580 18.42 -10.52 9.51
CA ASN A 580 17.20 -10.08 8.85
C ASN A 580 16.50 -8.91 9.53
N LEU A 581 16.95 -8.50 10.72
CA LEU A 581 16.38 -7.36 11.43
C LEU A 581 16.38 -6.12 10.53
N PHE A 582 15.20 -5.53 10.40
CA PHE A 582 14.92 -4.33 9.64
C PHE A 582 14.56 -3.16 10.57
N ARG A 583 13.71 -3.41 11.57
CA ARG A 583 13.28 -2.39 12.55
C ARG A 583 13.23 -2.98 13.96
N VAL A 584 13.91 -2.32 14.90
CA VAL A 584 13.93 -2.69 16.32
C VAL A 584 13.59 -1.48 17.18
N ARG A 585 12.57 -1.61 18.04
CA ARG A 585 12.09 -0.57 18.96
C ARG A 585 11.90 -1.12 20.36
N LEU A 586 12.75 -0.73 21.29
CA LEU A 586 12.80 -1.23 22.65
C LEU A 586 12.75 -0.08 23.68
N GLU A 587 12.55 1.15 23.21
CA GLU A 587 12.63 2.35 24.03
C GLU A 587 11.59 2.39 25.17
N GLY A 588 11.94 3.04 26.28
CA GLY A 588 11.05 3.19 27.43
C GLY A 588 10.78 1.86 28.16
N ASN A 589 11.84 1.18 28.58
CA ASN A 589 11.83 -0.07 29.35
C ASN A 589 12.98 -0.07 30.38
N HIS A 590 13.21 -1.19 31.08
CA HIS A 590 14.26 -1.37 32.10
C HIS A 590 15.29 -2.43 31.68
N PHE A 591 15.65 -2.48 30.39
CA PHE A 591 16.62 -3.47 29.89
C PHE A 591 18.02 -3.22 30.44
N THR A 592 18.72 -4.29 30.80
CA THR A 592 20.10 -4.28 31.33
C THR A 592 21.02 -5.12 30.45
N GLY A 593 22.31 -5.15 30.77
CA GLY A 593 23.32 -5.95 30.06
C GLY A 593 24.18 -5.12 29.11
N ASP A 594 25.16 -5.76 28.47
CA ASP A 594 26.09 -5.12 27.54
C ASP A 594 25.49 -5.07 26.13
N ILE A 595 25.34 -3.86 25.57
CA ILE A 595 24.77 -3.66 24.23
C ILE A 595 25.57 -4.37 23.12
N SER A 596 26.88 -4.51 23.28
CA SER A 596 27.76 -5.18 22.31
C SER A 596 27.61 -6.71 22.32
N GLU A 597 26.99 -7.25 23.37
CA GLU A 597 26.55 -8.65 23.44
C GLU A 597 25.13 -8.84 22.89
N ALA A 598 24.32 -7.78 22.81
CA ALA A 598 22.97 -7.85 22.27
C ALA A 598 22.91 -7.71 20.75
N PHE A 599 23.71 -6.80 20.15
CA PHE A 599 23.65 -6.49 18.72
C PHE A 599 24.97 -6.71 17.98
N GLY A 600 24.89 -7.35 16.81
CA GLY A 600 26.00 -7.61 15.90
C GLY A 600 25.99 -6.68 14.69
N VAL A 601 26.45 -7.19 13.56
CA VAL A 601 26.36 -6.48 12.27
C VAL A 601 25.06 -6.87 11.57
N HIS A 602 24.15 -5.90 11.42
CA HIS A 602 22.85 -6.09 10.79
C HIS A 602 22.77 -5.32 9.47
N PRO A 603 23.03 -5.96 8.32
CA PRO A 603 23.12 -5.28 7.03
C PRO A 603 21.78 -4.77 6.51
N ARG A 604 20.65 -5.29 7.03
CA ARG A 604 19.29 -4.89 6.64
C ARG A 604 18.64 -3.89 7.60
N LEU A 605 19.25 -3.63 8.74
CA LEU A 605 18.67 -2.81 9.80
C LEU A 605 18.58 -1.35 9.33
N ASP A 606 17.36 -0.80 9.33
CA ASP A 606 17.06 0.60 9.01
C ASP A 606 16.92 1.44 10.28
N TYR A 607 16.30 0.88 11.32
CA TYR A 607 15.93 1.62 12.51
C TYR A 607 16.22 0.83 13.78
N LEU A 608 16.98 1.43 14.68
CA LEU A 608 17.23 0.91 16.03
C LEU A 608 16.98 2.00 17.06
N ASP A 609 16.09 1.71 18.00
CA ASP A 609 15.87 2.54 19.19
C ASP A 609 15.83 1.65 20.44
N VAL A 610 16.75 1.93 21.35
CA VAL A 610 16.87 1.24 22.66
C VAL A 610 16.97 2.27 23.80
N SER A 611 16.39 3.44 23.58
CA SER A 611 16.56 4.60 24.45
C SER A 611 15.76 4.48 25.75
N GLY A 612 16.24 5.12 26.82
CA GLY A 612 15.58 5.11 28.12
C GLY A 612 15.52 3.71 28.72
N SER A 613 16.68 3.12 28.98
CA SER A 613 16.87 1.81 29.60
C SER A 613 18.11 1.82 30.49
N GLU A 614 18.52 0.66 31.01
CA GLU A 614 19.66 0.49 31.92
C GLU A 614 20.81 -0.27 31.22
N LEU A 615 20.92 -0.11 29.89
CA LEU A 615 21.92 -0.82 29.09
C LEU A 615 23.32 -0.26 29.35
N THR A 616 24.32 -1.13 29.34
CA THR A 616 25.72 -0.81 29.62
C THR A 616 26.61 -1.30 28.48
N GLY A 617 27.92 -1.26 28.67
CA GLY A 617 28.90 -1.73 27.68
C GLY A 617 29.49 -0.62 26.84
N ARG A 618 29.95 -0.96 25.65
CA ARG A 618 30.60 -0.03 24.70
C ARG A 618 29.98 -0.15 23.32
N LEU A 619 29.98 0.96 22.58
CA LEU A 619 29.60 0.98 21.17
C LEU A 619 30.63 0.21 20.34
N SER A 620 30.18 -0.80 19.58
CA SER A 620 31.09 -1.61 18.76
C SER A 620 31.50 -0.89 17.47
N PRO A 621 32.79 -0.80 17.14
CA PRO A 621 33.24 -0.28 15.84
C PRO A 621 32.71 -1.07 14.64
N ASP A 622 32.39 -2.36 14.83
CA ASP A 622 31.86 -3.20 13.75
C ASP A 622 30.50 -2.74 13.23
N TRP A 623 29.72 -2.00 14.03
CA TRP A 623 28.43 -1.46 13.60
C TRP A 623 28.57 -0.41 12.48
N GLY A 624 29.78 0.10 12.25
CA GLY A 624 30.10 0.88 11.04
C GLY A 624 29.81 0.16 9.72
N LYS A 625 29.68 -1.19 9.76
CA LYS A 625 29.30 -2.03 8.61
C LYS A 625 27.78 -2.07 8.37
N CYS A 626 26.95 -1.56 9.27
CA CYS A 626 25.50 -1.48 9.11
C CYS A 626 25.15 -0.28 8.20
N THR A 627 25.41 -0.38 6.90
CA THR A 627 25.31 0.76 5.97
C THR A 627 23.89 1.21 5.65
N ASN A 628 22.88 0.39 5.97
CA ASN A 628 21.46 0.67 5.68
C ASN A 628 20.74 1.38 6.82
N ILE A 629 21.34 1.49 8.00
CA ILE A 629 20.67 2.11 9.14
C ILE A 629 20.53 3.60 8.92
N THR A 630 19.30 4.10 9.06
CA THR A 630 18.95 5.51 8.93
C THR A 630 18.79 6.17 10.28
N ARG A 631 18.33 5.44 11.31
CA ARG A 631 18.19 5.97 12.67
C ARG A 631 18.80 5.04 13.72
N LEU A 632 19.63 5.63 14.56
CA LEU A 632 20.28 4.95 15.68
C LEU A 632 20.10 5.78 16.95
N HIS A 633 19.19 5.35 17.81
CA HIS A 633 18.86 5.99 19.08
C HIS A 633 19.19 5.06 20.25
N MET A 634 20.03 5.56 21.16
CA MET A 634 20.49 4.82 22.35
C MET A 634 20.54 5.73 23.58
N ASP A 635 19.68 6.74 23.62
CA ASP A 635 19.70 7.80 24.62
C ASP A 635 19.36 7.27 26.02
N GLY A 636 19.80 7.96 27.08
CA GLY A 636 19.34 7.65 28.45
C GLY A 636 19.69 6.24 28.89
N ASN A 637 20.95 5.84 28.74
CA ASN A 637 21.49 4.53 29.11
C ASN A 637 22.81 4.70 29.90
N GLY A 638 23.44 3.60 30.29
CA GLY A 638 24.75 3.54 30.96
C GLY A 638 25.93 3.25 30.02
N LEU A 639 25.86 3.63 28.75
CA LEU A 639 26.89 3.30 27.75
C LEU A 639 28.20 4.05 28.03
N SER A 640 29.33 3.36 27.82
CA SER A 640 30.67 3.84 28.14
C SER A 640 31.64 3.72 26.96
N GLY A 641 32.88 4.21 27.13
CA GLY A 641 33.86 4.26 26.05
C GLY A 641 33.63 5.46 25.13
N GLY A 642 34.29 5.49 23.96
CA GLY A 642 34.14 6.58 23.00
C GLY A 642 33.22 6.24 21.83
N VAL A 643 32.70 7.26 21.16
CA VAL A 643 31.96 7.09 19.90
C VAL A 643 32.93 6.54 18.83
N PRO A 644 32.65 5.38 18.21
CA PRO A 644 33.58 4.80 17.25
C PRO A 644 33.69 5.63 15.97
N ALA A 645 34.93 5.90 15.52
CA ALA A 645 35.18 6.57 14.22
C ALA A 645 34.56 5.79 13.04
N ALA A 646 34.46 4.46 13.16
CA ALA A 646 33.84 3.59 12.17
C ALA A 646 32.36 3.95 11.87
N PHE A 647 31.66 4.65 12.77
CA PHE A 647 30.30 5.13 12.50
C PHE A 647 30.25 6.10 11.31
N GLY A 648 31.36 6.76 10.96
CA GLY A 648 31.46 7.56 9.74
C GLY A 648 31.31 6.76 8.43
N SER A 649 31.32 5.42 8.49
CA SER A 649 31.07 4.53 7.34
C SER A 649 29.59 4.16 7.15
N MET A 650 28.70 4.57 8.07
CA MET A 650 27.27 4.24 8.03
C MET A 650 26.54 5.15 7.04
N ALA A 651 26.75 4.91 5.74
CA ALA A 651 26.39 5.83 4.66
C ALA A 651 24.92 6.30 4.63
N SER A 652 23.98 5.47 5.12
CA SER A 652 22.55 5.80 5.17
C SER A 652 22.11 6.54 6.44
N LEU A 653 23.01 6.73 7.42
CA LEU A 653 22.66 7.28 8.72
C LEU A 653 22.19 8.74 8.59
N GLN A 654 21.01 9.00 9.14
CA GLN A 654 20.29 10.26 9.05
C GLN A 654 20.07 10.91 10.41
N ASP A 655 19.86 10.10 11.45
CA ASP A 655 19.61 10.55 12.81
C ASP A 655 20.40 9.70 13.80
N LEU A 656 21.32 10.33 14.52
CA LEU A 656 22.15 9.70 15.53
C LEU A 656 21.94 10.40 16.88
N SER A 657 21.42 9.64 17.85
CA SER A 657 21.17 10.12 19.20
C SER A 657 21.78 9.16 20.22
N LEU A 658 22.76 9.66 20.98
CA LEU A 658 23.50 8.96 22.03
C LEU A 658 23.52 9.78 23.33
N ALA A 659 22.51 10.63 23.51
CA ALA A 659 22.45 11.56 24.62
C ALA A 659 22.30 10.85 25.97
N GLU A 660 22.62 11.53 27.06
CA GLU A 660 22.36 11.04 28.43
C GLU A 660 23.00 9.66 28.68
N ASN A 661 24.30 9.56 28.40
CA ASN A 661 25.10 8.36 28.59
C ASN A 661 26.43 8.71 29.32
N ASN A 662 27.32 7.73 29.49
CA ASN A 662 28.64 7.91 30.10
C ASN A 662 29.77 7.82 29.06
N LEU A 663 29.53 8.32 27.83
CA LEU A 663 30.51 8.28 26.74
C LEU A 663 31.65 9.28 27.01
N THR A 664 32.87 8.88 26.65
CA THR A 664 34.13 9.58 26.91
C THR A 664 34.93 9.74 25.60
N GLY A 665 36.12 10.34 25.66
CA GLY A 665 36.95 10.59 24.47
C GLY A 665 36.44 11.78 23.65
N SER A 666 36.92 11.92 22.42
CA SER A 666 36.58 13.05 21.55
C SER A 666 35.44 12.73 20.58
N VAL A 667 34.74 13.77 20.12
CA VAL A 667 33.79 13.65 19.00
C VAL A 667 34.57 13.25 17.73
N PRO A 668 34.24 12.12 17.07
CA PRO A 668 34.98 11.68 15.89
C PRO A 668 34.78 12.61 14.69
N PRO A 669 35.86 13.08 14.02
CA PRO A 669 35.74 13.91 12.82
C PRO A 669 35.07 13.19 11.65
N GLU A 670 35.07 11.86 11.62
CA GLU A 670 34.46 11.02 10.58
C GLU A 670 32.93 11.18 10.51
N LEU A 671 32.26 11.58 11.61
CA LEU A 671 30.83 11.88 11.58
C LEU A 671 30.49 13.04 10.61
N GLY A 672 31.46 13.93 10.35
CA GLY A 672 31.34 14.98 9.35
C GLY A 672 31.28 14.48 7.89
N GLN A 673 31.59 13.20 7.64
CA GLN A 673 31.55 12.59 6.31
C GLN A 673 30.16 12.00 5.96
N LEU A 674 29.27 11.87 6.95
CA LEU A 674 27.95 11.24 6.80
C LEU A 674 26.97 12.14 6.04
N SER A 675 27.01 12.08 4.71
CA SER A 675 26.26 12.99 3.82
C SER A 675 24.73 13.00 3.98
N LEU A 676 24.12 12.05 4.70
CA LEU A 676 22.68 12.01 4.93
C LEU A 676 22.27 12.41 6.36
N LEU A 677 23.24 12.57 7.28
CA LEU A 677 22.99 12.89 8.68
C LEU A 677 22.42 14.31 8.83
N PHE A 678 21.19 14.41 9.29
CA PHE A 678 20.50 15.69 9.53
C PHE A 678 20.38 16.02 11.04
N SER A 679 20.47 15.02 11.91
CA SER A 679 20.36 15.16 13.36
C SER A 679 21.51 14.45 14.04
N LEU A 680 22.23 15.18 14.91
CA LEU A 680 23.30 14.64 15.74
C LEU A 680 23.11 15.13 17.18
N ASN A 681 22.87 14.20 18.09
CA ASN A 681 22.72 14.49 19.51
C ASN A 681 23.69 13.63 20.33
N LEU A 682 24.67 14.29 20.94
CA LEU A 682 25.68 13.69 21.83
C LEU A 682 25.67 14.36 23.21
N SER A 683 24.56 15.02 23.56
CA SER A 683 24.46 15.82 24.78
C SER A 683 24.54 14.98 26.05
N HIS A 684 24.83 15.62 27.18
CA HIS A 684 24.82 15.00 28.49
C HIS A 684 25.67 13.72 28.58
N ASN A 685 26.94 13.83 28.21
CA ASN A 685 27.94 12.78 28.25
C ASN A 685 29.24 13.31 28.93
N ALA A 686 30.32 12.53 28.90
CA ALA A 686 31.64 12.92 29.38
C ALA A 686 32.66 13.13 28.22
N LEU A 687 32.18 13.57 27.04
CA LEU A 687 33.03 13.82 25.88
C LEU A 687 33.99 14.99 26.14
N SER A 688 35.19 14.91 25.58
CA SER A 688 36.32 15.82 25.84
C SER A 688 37.08 16.14 24.54
N GLY A 689 38.16 16.94 24.63
CA GLY A 689 38.88 17.41 23.45
C GLY A 689 38.12 18.52 22.71
N SER A 690 38.59 18.88 21.51
CA SER A 690 38.01 19.97 20.71
C SER A 690 36.87 19.49 19.81
N ILE A 691 35.93 20.38 19.51
CA ILE A 691 34.92 20.15 18.46
C ILE A 691 35.64 20.05 17.10
N PRO A 692 35.47 18.96 16.33
CA PRO A 692 36.17 18.80 15.06
C PRO A 692 35.59 19.71 13.97
N ALA A 693 36.46 20.49 13.31
CA ALA A 693 36.06 21.36 12.20
C ALA A 693 35.42 20.60 11.02
N ASN A 694 35.77 19.31 10.86
CA ASN A 694 35.23 18.41 9.83
C ASN A 694 33.72 18.17 9.96
N LEU A 695 33.10 18.39 11.12
CA LEU A 695 31.64 18.36 11.22
C LEU A 695 30.98 19.33 10.25
N GLY A 696 31.63 20.48 9.98
CA GLY A 696 31.19 21.47 9.00
C GLY A 696 31.16 20.96 7.55
N SER A 697 31.79 19.82 7.24
CA SER A 697 31.71 19.18 5.92
C SER A 697 30.35 18.55 5.65
N ASN A 698 29.58 18.26 6.70
CA ASN A 698 28.25 17.69 6.58
C ASN A 698 27.23 18.79 6.24
N SER A 699 27.09 19.11 4.96
CA SER A 699 26.19 20.15 4.49
C SER A 699 24.70 19.81 4.66
N LYS A 700 24.37 18.79 5.43
CA LYS A 700 23.05 18.16 5.52
C LYS A 700 22.55 18.13 6.97
N LEU A 701 23.43 18.38 7.96
CA LEU A 701 23.10 18.61 9.36
C LEU A 701 22.18 19.81 9.56
N GLN A 702 21.24 19.64 10.47
CA GLN A 702 20.20 20.62 10.76
C GLN A 702 19.99 20.81 12.27
N ALA A 703 20.08 19.72 13.05
CA ALA A 703 20.19 19.79 14.50
C ALA A 703 21.53 19.22 14.96
N VAL A 704 22.24 19.98 15.79
CA VAL A 704 23.45 19.55 16.48
C VAL A 704 23.32 19.92 17.95
N ASP A 705 23.38 18.90 18.82
CA ASP A 705 23.42 19.07 20.26
C ASP A 705 24.65 18.37 20.85
N LEU A 706 25.56 19.17 21.41
CA LEU A 706 26.79 18.76 22.08
C LEU A 706 26.80 19.22 23.54
N SER A 707 25.66 19.65 24.06
CA SER A 707 25.55 20.31 25.37
C SER A 707 25.88 19.37 26.52
N GLY A 708 26.27 19.91 27.67
CA GLY A 708 26.47 19.11 28.89
C GLY A 708 27.60 18.08 28.78
N ASN A 709 28.75 18.48 28.22
CA ASN A 709 29.95 17.65 28.05
C ASN A 709 31.18 18.34 28.68
N SER A 710 32.37 17.78 28.47
CA SER A 710 33.67 18.36 28.86
C SER A 710 34.49 18.83 27.64
N LEU A 711 33.83 19.28 26.56
CA LEU A 711 34.51 19.74 25.34
C LEU A 711 35.30 21.02 25.61
N THR A 712 36.48 21.13 25.01
CA THR A 712 37.48 22.20 25.22
C THR A 712 37.88 22.85 23.90
N GLY A 713 38.80 23.82 23.94
CA GLY A 713 39.26 24.52 22.73
C GLY A 713 38.27 25.59 22.27
N THR A 714 38.41 26.03 21.02
CA THR A 714 37.60 27.11 20.42
C THR A 714 36.44 26.55 19.60
N ILE A 715 35.37 27.33 19.42
CA ILE A 715 34.32 27.03 18.44
C ILE A 715 34.94 27.07 17.03
N PRO A 716 34.92 25.98 16.24
CA PRO A 716 35.55 25.98 14.93
C PRO A 716 34.79 26.84 13.91
N ALA A 717 35.48 27.74 13.22
CA ALA A 717 34.90 28.53 12.13
C ALA A 717 34.30 27.65 11.01
N GLY A 718 34.81 26.43 10.83
CA GLY A 718 34.29 25.45 9.88
C GLY A 718 32.81 25.08 10.09
N LEU A 719 32.26 25.22 11.31
CA LEU A 719 30.84 24.97 11.59
C LEU A 719 29.92 25.92 10.81
N SER A 720 30.40 27.11 10.42
CA SER A 720 29.65 28.06 9.59
C SER A 720 29.23 27.51 8.22
N LYS A 721 29.83 26.40 7.78
CA LYS A 721 29.48 25.71 6.53
C LYS A 721 28.20 24.88 6.61
N LEU A 722 27.65 24.67 7.81
CA LEU A 722 26.40 23.93 8.05
C LEU A 722 25.18 24.77 7.65
N SER A 723 25.01 25.03 6.36
CA SER A 723 24.02 25.99 5.86
C SER A 723 22.56 25.66 6.15
N TYR A 724 22.24 24.44 6.61
CA TYR A 724 20.89 24.00 6.99
C TYR A 724 20.66 23.87 8.48
N LEU A 725 21.65 24.26 9.29
CA LEU A 725 21.55 24.20 10.73
C LEU A 725 20.47 25.15 11.23
N ILE A 726 19.52 24.62 11.99
CA ILE A 726 18.47 25.40 12.63
C ILE A 726 18.63 25.46 14.16
N PHE A 727 19.31 24.46 14.72
CA PHE A 727 19.40 24.16 16.13
C PHE A 727 20.85 23.81 16.41
N LEU A 728 21.46 24.62 17.27
CA LEU A 728 22.82 24.42 17.73
C LEU A 728 22.87 24.66 19.23
N ASP A 729 23.15 23.60 19.97
CA ASP A 729 23.42 23.67 21.40
C ASP A 729 24.83 23.14 21.68
N MET A 730 25.66 24.02 22.25
CA MET A 730 27.01 23.69 22.73
C MET A 730 27.20 24.16 24.17
N SER A 731 26.09 24.37 24.88
CA SER A 731 26.09 24.87 26.25
C SER A 731 26.69 23.89 27.24
N LYS A 732 27.03 24.37 28.45
CA LYS A 732 27.55 23.55 29.55
C LYS A 732 28.76 22.71 29.14
N ASN A 733 29.76 23.37 28.57
CA ASN A 733 31.04 22.79 28.17
C ASN A 733 32.21 23.63 28.73
N LYS A 734 33.44 23.36 28.29
CA LYS A 734 34.66 24.11 28.64
C LYS A 734 35.23 24.83 27.42
N LEU A 735 34.37 25.28 26.49
CA LEU A 735 34.79 26.00 25.29
C LEU A 735 35.35 27.36 25.67
N SER A 736 36.37 27.81 24.95
CA SER A 736 37.15 29.02 25.24
C SER A 736 37.44 29.81 23.97
N GLY A 737 38.07 30.98 24.11
CA GLY A 737 38.32 31.88 22.98
C GLY A 737 37.10 32.69 22.57
N GLN A 738 37.12 33.27 21.37
CA GLN A 738 36.06 34.15 20.87
C GLN A 738 34.96 33.35 20.15
N ILE A 739 33.74 33.90 20.12
CA ILE A 739 32.69 33.44 19.22
C ILE A 739 33.11 33.83 17.79
N PRO A 740 33.25 32.91 16.83
CA PRO A 740 33.67 33.24 15.47
C PRO A 740 32.63 34.11 14.73
N ASP A 741 33.09 35.15 14.03
CA ASP A 741 32.24 36.00 13.18
C ASP A 741 31.48 35.19 12.11
N ASP A 742 32.09 34.10 11.63
CA ASP A 742 31.52 33.21 10.62
C ASP A 742 30.24 32.49 11.09
N LEU A 743 30.02 32.37 12.40
CA LEU A 743 28.82 31.73 12.94
C LEU A 743 27.53 32.48 12.51
N GLY A 744 27.65 33.79 12.22
CA GLY A 744 26.56 34.58 11.64
C GLY A 744 26.16 34.17 10.21
N ASN A 745 26.93 33.30 9.53
CA ASN A 745 26.59 32.79 8.20
C ASN A 745 25.58 31.63 8.24
N LEU A 746 25.25 31.10 9.43
CA LEU A 746 24.25 30.04 9.62
C LEU A 746 22.81 30.57 9.53
N VAL A 747 22.47 31.25 8.44
CA VAL A 747 21.22 32.04 8.29
C VAL A 747 19.92 31.23 8.39
N GLN A 748 20.00 29.90 8.33
CA GLN A 748 18.87 28.99 8.57
C GLN A 748 18.65 28.68 10.07
N LEU A 749 19.53 29.14 10.97
CA LEU A 749 19.35 29.04 12.41
C LEU A 749 18.01 29.65 12.80
N GLN A 750 17.13 28.82 13.37
CA GLN A 750 15.74 29.18 13.63
C GLN A 750 15.34 28.91 15.07
N ARG A 751 15.62 27.72 15.61
CA ARG A 751 15.10 27.32 16.94
C ARG A 751 15.94 27.89 18.07
N LEU A 752 17.24 27.61 18.02
CA LEU A 752 18.11 27.78 19.16
C LEU A 752 19.56 27.94 18.71
N LEU A 753 20.22 28.94 19.30
CA LEU A 753 21.66 29.02 19.43
C LEU A 753 21.97 29.17 20.92
N ASP A 754 22.47 28.10 21.54
CA ASP A 754 22.85 28.10 22.95
C ASP A 754 24.36 27.83 23.10
N LEU A 755 25.08 28.84 23.60
CA LEU A 755 26.51 28.80 23.91
C LEU A 755 26.76 29.01 25.41
N SER A 756 25.71 28.95 26.22
CA SER A 756 25.78 29.32 27.64
C SER A 756 26.63 28.37 28.47
N SER A 757 27.06 28.81 29.64
CA SER A 757 27.85 28.00 30.58
C SER A 757 29.12 27.43 29.93
N ASN A 758 29.96 28.32 29.40
CA ASN A 758 31.27 28.03 28.82
C ASN A 758 32.30 29.05 29.35
N SER A 759 33.51 29.06 28.78
CA SER A 759 34.58 30.04 29.06
C SER A 759 34.87 30.93 27.84
N LEU A 760 33.84 31.26 27.05
CA LEU A 760 33.97 32.11 25.87
C LEU A 760 34.25 33.56 26.29
N SER A 761 35.11 34.24 25.54
CA SER A 761 35.61 35.59 25.87
C SER A 761 35.66 36.49 24.64
N GLY A 762 36.01 37.77 24.82
CA GLY A 762 36.00 38.76 23.73
C GLY A 762 34.60 39.34 23.47
N ALA A 763 34.43 40.04 22.36
CA ALA A 763 33.16 40.70 22.03
C ALA A 763 32.16 39.75 21.37
N ILE A 764 30.86 40.05 21.53
CA ILE A 764 29.80 39.37 20.76
C ILE A 764 29.90 39.82 19.30
N PRO A 765 30.08 38.91 18.32
CA PRO A 765 30.15 39.23 16.90
C PRO A 765 28.92 39.98 16.39
N SER A 766 29.13 41.14 15.76
CA SER A 766 28.03 41.87 15.11
C SER A 766 27.42 41.09 13.94
N ASN A 767 28.18 40.17 13.33
CA ASN A 767 27.71 39.32 12.24
C ASN A 767 26.55 38.38 12.62
N LEU A 768 26.37 38.07 13.91
CA LEU A 768 25.21 37.28 14.37
C LEU A 768 23.87 37.97 14.08
N GLN A 769 23.85 39.28 13.80
CA GLN A 769 22.64 40.00 13.37
C GLN A 769 22.02 39.44 12.07
N LYS A 770 22.79 38.67 11.28
CA LYS A 770 22.32 38.02 10.05
C LYS A 770 21.36 36.85 10.32
N LEU A 771 21.33 36.33 11.54
CA LEU A 771 20.50 35.18 11.94
C LEU A 771 19.04 35.62 12.19
N THR A 772 18.39 36.22 11.19
CA THR A 772 17.10 36.90 11.35
C THR A 772 15.94 35.95 11.69
N ASN A 773 16.09 34.65 11.42
CA ASN A 773 15.11 33.61 11.71
C ASN A 773 15.23 33.04 13.13
N LEU A 774 16.30 33.36 13.87
CA LEU A 774 16.59 32.77 15.16
C LEU A 774 15.59 33.21 16.23
N GLN A 775 15.01 32.25 16.94
CA GLN A 775 14.00 32.46 17.99
C GLN A 775 14.62 32.58 19.38
N LYS A 776 15.62 31.75 19.70
CA LYS A 776 16.25 31.72 21.02
C LYS A 776 17.75 31.87 20.92
N LEU A 777 18.29 32.86 21.64
CA LEU A 777 19.73 33.10 21.75
C LEU A 777 20.14 33.11 23.22
N ASN A 778 20.99 32.17 23.61
CA ASN A 778 21.49 32.10 24.98
C ASN A 778 23.02 32.11 24.98
N LEU A 779 23.60 33.16 25.56
CA LEU A 779 25.04 33.37 25.72
C LEU A 779 25.43 33.52 27.20
N SER A 780 24.54 33.17 28.13
CA SER A 780 24.77 33.40 29.56
C SER A 780 25.93 32.60 30.13
N HIS A 781 26.43 33.00 31.30
CA HIS A 781 27.52 32.30 32.00
C HIS A 781 28.77 32.08 31.12
N ASN A 782 29.38 33.17 30.69
CA ASN A 782 30.63 33.21 29.92
C ASN A 782 31.49 34.41 30.38
N ASP A 783 32.63 34.64 29.73
CA ASP A 783 33.53 35.78 29.94
C ASP A 783 33.41 36.84 28.81
N LEU A 784 32.26 36.94 28.15
CA LEU A 784 32.05 37.86 27.02
C LEU A 784 32.09 39.32 27.51
N SER A 785 32.68 40.19 26.70
CA SER A 785 32.95 41.61 27.02
C SER A 785 32.51 42.53 25.88
N GLY A 786 32.66 43.85 26.03
CA GLY A 786 32.15 44.81 25.06
C GLY A 786 30.63 44.98 25.15
N SER A 787 29.98 45.43 24.08
CA SER A 787 28.55 45.72 24.06
C SER A 787 27.72 44.69 23.29
N ILE A 788 26.46 44.52 23.67
CA ILE A 788 25.48 43.77 22.88
C ILE A 788 25.28 44.51 21.54
N PRO A 789 25.50 43.89 20.37
CA PRO A 789 25.42 44.58 19.08
C PRO A 789 24.03 45.19 18.84
N ALA A 790 23.98 46.50 18.58
CA ALA A 790 22.72 47.21 18.34
C ALA A 790 21.92 46.64 17.15
N GLY A 791 22.61 46.02 16.18
CA GLY A 791 22.00 45.35 15.03
C GLY A 791 21.12 44.15 15.38
N PHE A 792 21.23 43.58 16.59
CA PHE A 792 20.34 42.50 17.03
C PHE A 792 18.88 42.94 17.15
N SER A 793 18.61 44.24 17.27
CA SER A 793 17.25 44.81 17.16
C SER A 793 16.56 44.49 15.82
N ARG A 794 17.31 44.11 14.79
CA ARG A 794 16.81 43.73 13.46
C ARG A 794 16.52 42.23 13.32
N MET A 795 16.84 41.42 14.33
CA MET A 795 16.54 39.99 14.34
C MET A 795 15.06 39.78 14.70
N SER A 796 14.19 39.90 13.71
CA SER A 796 12.73 40.00 13.90
C SER A 796 12.08 38.76 14.52
N SER A 797 12.68 37.58 14.38
CA SER A 797 12.13 36.33 14.92
C SER A 797 12.56 36.02 16.35
N LEU A 798 13.46 36.83 16.92
CA LEU A 798 13.99 36.62 18.26
C LEU A 798 12.89 36.81 19.29
N ASP A 799 12.72 35.81 20.15
CA ASP A 799 11.68 35.75 21.18
C ASP A 799 12.31 35.73 22.57
N THR A 800 13.32 34.88 22.77
CA THR A 800 14.02 34.74 24.06
C THR A 800 15.50 35.04 23.90
N VAL A 801 16.03 35.89 24.79
CA VAL A 801 17.47 36.14 24.92
C VAL A 801 17.94 35.96 26.35
N ASP A 802 19.16 35.47 26.52
CA ASP A 802 19.85 35.47 27.82
C ASP A 802 21.34 35.80 27.64
N PHE A 803 21.77 36.86 28.31
CA PHE A 803 23.15 37.37 28.33
C PHE A 803 23.71 37.43 29.74
N SER A 804 23.01 36.86 30.73
CA SER A 804 23.38 36.97 32.14
C SER A 804 24.76 36.37 32.44
N TYR A 805 25.35 36.80 33.54
CA TYR A 805 26.66 36.33 34.02
C TYR A 805 27.76 36.38 32.95
N ASN A 806 27.99 37.58 32.43
CA ASN A 806 29.09 37.92 31.52
C ASN A 806 29.79 39.21 32.00
N ARG A 807 30.68 39.79 31.17
CA ARG A 807 31.38 41.06 31.40
C ARG A 807 30.92 42.15 30.42
N LEU A 808 29.66 42.10 29.98
CA LEU A 808 29.10 43.00 28.98
C LEU A 808 28.84 44.40 29.55
N THR A 809 28.92 45.40 28.67
CA THR A 809 28.82 46.82 28.97
C THR A 809 28.00 47.56 27.91
N GLY A 810 27.53 48.77 28.20
CA GLY A 810 26.81 49.60 27.22
C GLY A 810 25.29 49.37 27.19
N LYS A 811 24.64 49.93 26.18
CA LYS A 811 23.17 50.00 26.11
C LYS A 811 22.56 48.69 25.59
N ILE A 812 21.53 48.19 26.29
CA ILE A 812 20.71 47.05 25.82
C ILE A 812 19.93 47.49 24.55
N PRO A 813 19.98 46.71 23.44
CA PRO A 813 19.24 47.01 22.23
C PRO A 813 17.72 47.11 22.46
N SER A 814 17.03 47.88 21.62
CA SER A 814 15.57 47.96 21.61
C SER A 814 14.94 46.80 20.84
N GLY A 815 13.74 46.37 21.23
CA GLY A 815 12.98 45.31 20.56
C GLY A 815 12.27 44.40 21.56
N ASN A 816 11.19 43.73 21.13
CA ASN A 816 10.35 42.90 22.01
C ASN A 816 11.16 41.82 22.74
N ALA A 817 12.07 41.14 22.05
CA ALA A 817 12.94 40.10 22.61
C ALA A 817 13.82 40.58 23.76
N PHE A 818 14.19 41.87 23.78
CA PHE A 818 15.09 42.43 24.79
C PHE A 818 14.34 43.11 25.94
N GLN A 819 13.10 43.56 25.67
CA GLN A 819 12.30 44.36 26.60
C GLN A 819 11.24 43.54 27.35
N ASN A 820 10.75 42.44 26.75
CA ASN A 820 9.75 41.56 27.37
C ASN A 820 10.37 40.43 28.21
N THR A 821 11.71 40.29 28.21
CA THR A 821 12.43 39.31 29.03
C THR A 821 12.71 39.85 30.43
N SER A 822 12.73 38.97 31.44
CA SER A 822 13.10 39.33 32.82
C SER A 822 14.46 40.03 32.90
N ALA A 823 14.64 40.92 33.88
CA ALA A 823 15.95 41.49 34.21
C ALA A 823 17.02 40.42 34.51
N ASP A 824 16.59 39.22 34.89
CA ASP A 824 17.47 38.07 35.14
C ASP A 824 18.30 37.71 33.91
N ALA A 825 17.81 37.95 32.68
CA ALA A 825 18.55 37.70 31.45
C ALA A 825 19.77 38.62 31.24
N TYR A 826 19.98 39.60 32.11
CA TYR A 826 21.10 40.55 32.02
C TYR A 826 21.93 40.64 33.30
N ILE A 827 21.49 39.97 34.39
CA ILE A 827 22.14 40.04 35.70
C ILE A 827 23.60 39.57 35.60
N GLY A 828 24.48 40.07 36.48
CA GLY A 828 25.91 39.75 36.45
C GLY A 828 26.75 40.59 35.48
N ASN A 829 26.12 41.40 34.62
CA ASN A 829 26.82 42.36 33.75
C ASN A 829 26.76 43.79 34.30
N LEU A 830 27.76 44.19 35.10
CA LEU A 830 27.74 45.47 35.83
C LEU A 830 27.71 46.72 34.93
N GLY A 831 28.11 46.61 33.66
CA GLY A 831 28.17 47.75 32.75
C GLY A 831 26.97 47.90 31.81
N LEU A 832 25.95 47.04 31.90
CA LEU A 832 24.76 47.14 31.05
C LEU A 832 23.77 48.17 31.59
N CYS A 833 23.20 48.98 30.69
CA CYS A 833 22.15 49.94 31.01
C CYS A 833 21.04 49.92 29.95
N GLY A 834 19.81 50.29 30.30
CA GLY A 834 18.71 50.28 29.32
C GLY A 834 17.32 50.46 29.93
N ASN A 835 16.31 50.53 29.06
CA ASN A 835 14.91 50.67 29.45
C ASN A 835 14.27 49.28 29.68
N VAL A 836 14.85 48.50 30.59
CA VAL A 836 14.37 47.18 31.03
C VAL A 836 14.09 47.26 32.52
N GLN A 837 12.90 46.82 32.94
CA GLN A 837 12.48 46.91 34.34
C GLN A 837 13.43 46.12 35.25
N GLY A 838 14.23 46.81 36.09
CA GLY A 838 15.23 46.19 36.97
C GLY A 838 16.70 46.45 36.58
N ILE A 839 16.96 47.06 35.43
CA ILE A 839 18.29 47.49 34.97
C ILE A 839 18.43 49.02 35.06
N THR A 840 19.63 49.50 35.38
CA THR A 840 19.92 50.95 35.50
C THR A 840 19.73 51.65 34.15
N SER A 841 19.03 52.79 34.13
CA SER A 841 18.89 53.61 32.91
C SER A 841 20.24 54.18 32.48
N CYS A 842 20.46 54.30 31.16
CA CYS A 842 21.69 54.86 30.59
C CYS A 842 21.83 56.39 30.79
N ASP A 843 20.77 57.05 31.27
CA ASP A 843 20.77 58.50 31.50
C ASP A 843 21.32 58.81 32.89
N LEU A 844 22.64 58.76 33.01
CA LEU A 844 23.37 59.40 34.12
C LEU A 844 24.51 60.25 33.57
N GLY A 845 24.12 61.41 33.03
CA GLY A 845 24.97 62.59 32.94
C GLY A 845 24.47 63.66 33.92
N SER A 846 25.35 64.10 34.82
CA SER A 846 25.24 65.30 35.68
C SER A 846 24.39 65.22 36.98
N GLY A 847 25.07 64.93 38.09
CA GLY A 847 25.19 65.89 39.21
C GLY A 847 24.13 65.89 40.32
N GLY A 848 24.58 65.77 41.57
CA GLY A 848 23.95 66.42 42.72
C GLY A 848 23.50 65.50 43.85
N ALA A 849 24.33 65.42 44.90
CA ALA A 849 24.00 64.83 46.19
C ALA A 849 22.76 65.46 46.85
N SER A 850 21.94 64.66 47.54
CA SER A 850 21.23 65.10 48.73
C SER A 850 20.73 63.92 49.56
N SER A 851 21.12 63.93 50.83
CA SER A 851 20.82 63.03 51.93
C SER A 851 19.35 62.98 52.35
N GLY A 852 18.93 61.89 53.02
CA GLY A 852 17.88 62.00 54.05
C GLY A 852 16.97 60.78 54.25
N HIS A 853 17.43 59.81 55.05
CA HIS A 853 16.67 58.98 56.00
C HIS A 853 15.12 59.06 56.04
N ARG A 854 14.39 57.95 55.86
CA ARG A 854 13.95 56.99 56.91
C ARG A 854 12.88 55.96 56.43
N LYS A 855 13.20 54.68 56.70
CA LYS A 855 12.38 53.53 57.18
C LYS A 855 11.11 53.05 56.45
N ARG A 856 11.23 51.81 55.95
CA ARG A 856 10.32 50.63 56.01
C ARG A 856 8.97 50.80 56.73
N ILE A 857 7.89 50.27 56.11
CA ILE A 857 7.04 49.14 56.58
C ILE A 857 6.01 48.75 55.46
N VAL A 858 6.26 47.61 54.80
CA VAL A 858 5.49 46.34 54.72
C VAL A 858 3.93 46.33 54.73
N ILE A 859 3.39 45.54 53.77
CA ILE A 859 2.07 44.83 53.63
C ILE A 859 0.94 45.46 52.77
N ALA A 860 0.84 44.90 51.55
CA ALA A 860 -0.26 44.19 50.88
C ALA A 860 -1.73 44.71 50.90
N THR A 861 -2.24 45.01 49.69
CA THR A 861 -3.48 44.55 48.98
C THR A 861 -4.79 44.42 49.79
N VAL A 862 -5.98 44.90 49.38
CA VAL A 862 -6.78 44.63 48.14
C VAL A 862 -7.95 45.67 48.09
N VAL A 863 -8.57 45.86 46.91
CA VAL A 863 -10.02 46.11 46.63
C VAL A 863 -10.35 47.38 45.79
N SER A 864 -10.46 47.14 44.48
CA SER A 864 -11.65 47.30 43.62
C SER A 864 -12.37 48.64 43.33
N VAL A 865 -12.36 48.96 42.02
CA VAL A 865 -13.49 49.17 41.08
C VAL A 865 -14.31 50.48 41.12
N VAL A 866 -14.71 50.86 39.89
CA VAL A 866 -15.84 51.69 39.44
C VAL A 866 -15.50 53.13 39.09
N GLY A 867 -15.67 53.47 37.80
CA GLY A 867 -15.58 54.86 37.36
C GLY A 867 -15.79 55.14 35.87
N VAL A 868 -16.69 54.40 35.20
CA VAL A 868 -17.62 54.96 34.20
C VAL A 868 -16.98 55.82 33.10
N VAL A 869 -16.77 55.28 31.88
CA VAL A 869 -17.77 55.25 30.79
C VAL A 869 -18.21 56.62 30.23
N LEU A 870 -17.81 57.76 30.78
CA LEU A 870 -18.48 59.03 30.43
C LEU A 870 -17.80 59.93 29.37
N LEU A 871 -16.78 59.44 28.66
CA LEU A 871 -16.20 60.16 27.52
C LEU A 871 -16.19 59.27 26.28
N ALA A 872 -17.34 58.70 25.93
CA ALA A 872 -18.29 59.37 25.04
C ALA A 872 -17.83 59.33 23.58
N ALA A 873 -18.52 58.49 22.83
CA ALA A 873 -19.56 58.97 21.92
C ALA A 873 -19.17 59.96 20.81
N LEU A 874 -17.89 60.24 20.57
CA LEU A 874 -17.50 61.22 19.55
C LEU A 874 -16.94 60.61 18.26
N ALA A 875 -16.48 59.35 18.27
CA ALA A 875 -15.84 58.77 17.08
C ALA A 875 -16.81 58.08 16.10
N ALA A 876 -18.05 57.77 16.51
CA ALA A 876 -19.01 57.05 15.68
C ALA A 876 -19.67 57.91 14.58
N CYS A 877 -19.45 59.23 14.53
CA CYS A 877 -20.25 60.10 13.67
C CYS A 877 -19.61 60.48 12.32
N PHE A 878 -18.31 60.26 12.10
CA PHE A 878 -17.64 60.90 10.96
C PHE A 878 -17.40 60.04 9.72
N ILE A 879 -17.41 58.71 9.80
CA ILE A 879 -16.96 57.89 8.65
C ILE A 879 -18.02 56.88 8.22
N LEU A 880 -19.26 57.35 8.10
CA LEU A 880 -20.35 56.59 7.47
C LEU A 880 -21.11 57.29 6.35
N ILE A 881 -20.71 58.48 5.87
CA ILE A 881 -21.43 59.08 4.75
C ILE A 881 -20.47 59.81 3.79
N CYS A 882 -20.03 59.10 2.76
CA CYS A 882 -19.81 59.54 1.36
C CYS A 882 -18.84 58.53 0.67
N ARG A 883 -19.14 57.79 -0.40
CA ARG A 883 -20.19 57.79 -1.42
C ARG A 883 -20.20 56.42 -2.12
N ARG A 884 -21.41 55.99 -2.49
CA ARG A 884 -21.72 54.90 -3.44
C ARG A 884 -21.40 55.31 -4.90
N ARG A 885 -21.03 54.35 -5.78
CA ARG A 885 -21.85 53.86 -6.92
C ARG A 885 -21.14 52.77 -7.78
N PRO A 886 -21.91 51.98 -8.59
CA PRO A 886 -21.57 50.64 -9.11
C PRO A 886 -21.26 50.60 -10.62
N ARG A 887 -20.84 49.43 -11.16
CA ARG A 887 -20.90 49.12 -12.61
C ARG A 887 -20.92 47.60 -12.94
N GLU A 888 -21.35 47.32 -14.16
CA GLU A 888 -22.13 46.17 -14.66
C GLU A 888 -21.36 44.90 -15.09
N LYS A 889 -22.16 43.84 -15.27
CA LYS A 889 -21.91 42.48 -15.80
C LYS A 889 -21.18 42.43 -17.14
N LYS A 890 -20.40 41.36 -17.34
CA LYS A 890 -20.28 40.67 -18.64
C LYS A 890 -20.44 39.16 -18.44
N VAL A 891 -21.41 38.62 -19.18
CA VAL A 891 -21.68 37.20 -19.39
C VAL A 891 -20.64 36.67 -20.38
N LEU A 892 -20.03 35.51 -20.09
CA LEU A 892 -19.42 34.67 -21.10
C LEU A 892 -19.95 33.24 -20.91
N GLU A 893 -20.77 32.82 -21.86
CA GLU A 893 -21.13 31.43 -22.10
C GLU A 893 -19.87 30.70 -22.62
N ALA A 894 -19.59 29.50 -22.11
CA ALA A 894 -18.67 28.57 -22.73
C ALA A 894 -19.22 27.15 -22.62
N ASN A 895 -19.17 26.47 -23.76
CA ASN A 895 -19.88 25.25 -24.11
C ASN A 895 -19.41 24.02 -23.35
N THR A 896 -20.39 23.13 -23.14
CA THR A 896 -20.28 21.70 -22.95
C THR A 896 -19.37 21.05 -24.01
N ASN A 897 -18.26 20.43 -23.61
CA ASN A 897 -17.69 19.18 -24.15
C ASN A 897 -16.19 19.07 -23.85
N ASP A 898 -15.83 18.84 -22.59
CA ASP A 898 -14.51 18.30 -22.27
C ASP A 898 -14.64 17.06 -21.39
N THR A 899 -13.87 16.04 -21.76
CA THR A 899 -13.80 14.72 -21.16
C THR A 899 -13.25 14.80 -19.74
N PHE A 900 -14.09 14.49 -18.74
CA PHE A 900 -13.68 14.33 -17.34
C PHE A 900 -12.82 13.07 -17.16
N GLU A 901 -11.59 13.22 -16.69
CA GLU A 901 -10.87 12.11 -16.04
C GLU A 901 -11.21 12.15 -14.54
N SER A 902 -11.99 11.18 -14.03
CA SER A 902 -12.37 11.15 -12.61
C SER A 902 -11.75 9.97 -11.87
N MET A 903 -11.25 10.17 -10.64
CA MET A 903 -11.14 9.09 -9.67
C MET A 903 -11.46 9.56 -8.23
N ILE A 904 -12.64 9.19 -7.73
CA ILE A 904 -13.06 9.29 -6.32
C ILE A 904 -13.12 7.86 -5.74
N TRP A 905 -12.13 7.45 -4.92
CA TRP A 905 -12.19 6.30 -3.98
C TRP A 905 -12.62 6.85 -2.59
N GLU A 906 -13.52 6.31 -1.76
CA GLU A 906 -14.26 5.02 -1.67
C GLU A 906 -15.51 5.18 -0.73
N LYS A 907 -16.48 4.24 -0.78
CA LYS A 907 -17.46 3.85 0.28
C LYS A 907 -18.83 4.53 0.56
N GLU A 908 -19.11 5.79 0.21
CA GLU A 908 -20.51 6.29 0.12
C GLU A 908 -20.75 7.02 -1.19
N GLY A 909 -21.68 6.54 -2.01
CA GLY A 909 -22.05 7.15 -3.29
C GLY A 909 -23.24 7.99 -2.96
N LYS A 910 -23.03 9.25 -2.64
CA LYS A 910 -24.16 10.15 -2.34
C LYS A 910 -24.15 11.43 -3.12
N PHE A 911 -23.11 11.71 -3.91
CA PHE A 911 -23.01 12.93 -4.69
C PHE A 911 -21.92 12.83 -5.76
N THR A 912 -22.17 13.46 -6.88
CA THR A 912 -21.26 13.65 -8.01
C THR A 912 -20.52 14.98 -7.86
N PHE A 913 -19.47 15.19 -8.65
CA PHE A 913 -18.84 16.51 -8.74
C PHE A 913 -19.85 17.58 -9.19
N PHE A 914 -20.83 17.22 -10.03
CA PHE A 914 -21.91 18.12 -10.44
C PHE A 914 -22.82 18.52 -9.27
N ASP A 915 -23.08 17.63 -8.32
CA ASP A 915 -23.85 17.94 -7.11
C ASP A 915 -23.10 18.93 -6.20
N ILE A 916 -21.76 18.85 -6.16
CA ILE A 916 -20.92 19.85 -5.48
C ILE A 916 -21.01 21.20 -6.18
N VAL A 917 -20.93 21.21 -7.52
CA VAL A 917 -21.06 22.44 -8.32
C VAL A 917 -22.41 23.10 -8.04
N ASN A 918 -23.51 22.32 -8.00
CA ASN A 918 -24.83 22.86 -7.66
C ASN A 918 -24.92 23.33 -6.20
N ALA A 919 -24.42 22.54 -5.25
CA ALA A 919 -24.45 22.84 -3.81
C ALA A 919 -23.60 24.06 -3.42
N THR A 920 -22.64 24.44 -4.26
CA THR A 920 -21.77 25.60 -4.06
C THR A 920 -22.13 26.77 -4.98
N ASP A 921 -23.24 26.68 -5.73
CA ASP A 921 -23.62 27.65 -6.76
C ASP A 921 -22.46 27.99 -7.70
N ASN A 922 -21.86 26.95 -8.29
CA ASN A 922 -20.67 27.02 -9.11
C ASN A 922 -19.45 27.63 -8.40
N PHE A 923 -19.18 27.16 -7.17
CA PHE A 923 -18.09 27.65 -6.32
C PHE A 923 -18.16 29.16 -6.05
N ASN A 924 -19.37 29.66 -5.79
CA ASN A 924 -19.61 31.05 -5.41
C ASN A 924 -18.87 31.38 -4.09
N GLU A 925 -18.27 32.57 -4.03
CA GLU A 925 -17.50 33.07 -2.88
C GLU A 925 -18.29 33.01 -1.56
N THR A 926 -19.62 33.07 -1.60
CA THR A 926 -20.47 32.95 -0.40
C THR A 926 -20.35 31.59 0.30
N PHE A 927 -19.93 30.54 -0.41
CA PHE A 927 -19.69 29.21 0.14
C PHE A 927 -18.22 28.96 0.50
N CYS A 928 -17.33 29.92 0.21
CA CYS A 928 -15.92 29.81 0.54
C CYS A 928 -15.72 29.94 2.06
N ILE A 929 -15.20 28.89 2.67
CA ILE A 929 -14.95 28.81 4.12
C ILE A 929 -13.47 29.03 4.47
N GLY A 930 -12.57 29.03 3.49
CA GLY A 930 -11.17 29.36 3.69
C GLY A 930 -10.39 29.47 2.37
N LYS A 931 -9.33 30.27 2.35
CA LYS A 931 -8.39 30.36 1.21
C LYS A 931 -6.97 30.14 1.72
N GLY A 932 -6.22 29.27 1.06
CA GLY A 932 -4.84 28.92 1.41
C GLY A 932 -3.90 29.02 0.20
N GLY A 933 -2.62 28.68 0.40
CA GLY A 933 -1.57 28.86 -0.61
C GLY A 933 -1.76 28.04 -1.90
N PHE A 934 -2.47 26.92 -1.83
CA PHE A 934 -2.68 26.02 -2.97
C PHE A 934 -4.10 26.04 -3.53
N GLY A 935 -5.07 26.66 -2.83
CA GLY A 935 -6.48 26.62 -3.24
C GLY A 935 -7.46 27.34 -2.30
N ALA A 936 -8.73 27.36 -2.69
CA ALA A 936 -9.86 27.80 -1.88
C ALA A 936 -10.71 26.60 -1.45
N VAL A 937 -11.22 26.62 -0.22
CA VAL A 937 -12.05 25.56 0.37
C VAL A 937 -13.49 26.06 0.47
N TYR A 938 -14.42 25.27 -0.04
CA TYR A 938 -15.84 25.58 -0.09
C TYR A 938 -16.63 24.59 0.77
N ARG A 939 -17.64 25.08 1.48
CA ARG A 939 -18.64 24.24 2.14
C ARG A 939 -19.72 23.89 1.14
N ALA A 940 -19.88 22.61 0.83
CA ALA A 940 -20.95 22.11 0.00
C ALA A 940 -21.95 21.35 0.88
N GLU A 941 -23.17 21.89 0.98
CA GLU A 941 -24.28 21.18 1.61
C GLU A 941 -25.10 20.51 0.51
N LEU A 942 -24.92 19.21 0.41
CA LEU A 942 -25.48 18.42 -0.67
C LEU A 942 -26.98 18.18 -0.41
N ALA A 943 -27.74 17.90 -1.45
CA ALA A 943 -29.17 17.59 -1.33
C ALA A 943 -29.47 16.39 -0.42
N SER A 944 -28.47 15.55 -0.16
CA SER A 944 -28.52 14.42 0.79
C SER A 944 -28.47 14.84 2.26
N GLY A 945 -28.28 16.13 2.57
CA GLY A 945 -28.01 16.63 3.92
C GLY A 945 -26.57 16.40 4.39
N GLN A 946 -25.75 15.71 3.59
CA GLN A 946 -24.32 15.56 3.85
C GLN A 946 -23.62 16.88 3.55
N VAL A 947 -22.82 17.33 4.49
CA VAL A 947 -21.96 18.50 4.33
C VAL A 947 -20.54 18.01 4.06
N VAL A 948 -19.90 18.55 3.02
CA VAL A 948 -18.51 18.24 2.68
C VAL A 948 -17.70 19.52 2.50
N ALA A 949 -16.39 19.40 2.73
CA ALA A 949 -15.44 20.47 2.45
C ALA A 949 -14.75 20.16 1.13
N VAL A 950 -14.77 21.11 0.19
CA VAL A 950 -14.21 20.92 -1.17
C VAL A 950 -13.10 21.91 -1.41
N LYS A 951 -11.87 21.42 -1.51
CA LYS A 951 -10.68 22.22 -1.82
C LYS A 951 -10.48 22.27 -3.33
N ARG A 952 -10.59 23.47 -3.90
CA ARG A 952 -10.33 23.79 -5.30
C ARG A 952 -8.95 24.42 -5.43
N PHE A 953 -8.08 23.84 -6.26
CA PHE A 953 -6.71 24.35 -6.44
C PHE A 953 -6.65 25.57 -7.36
N HIS A 954 -5.65 26.45 -7.17
CA HIS A 954 -5.43 27.62 -8.03
C HIS A 954 -4.94 27.22 -9.42
N VAL A 955 -5.50 27.84 -10.46
CA VAL A 955 -5.08 27.75 -11.87
C VAL A 955 -4.41 29.08 -12.24
N ALA A 956 -3.31 29.06 -12.99
CA ALA A 956 -2.61 30.29 -13.38
C ALA A 956 -3.47 31.14 -14.34
N GLU A 957 -3.20 32.45 -14.43
CA GLU A 957 -3.93 33.37 -15.33
C GLU A 957 -3.85 32.98 -16.83
N THR A 958 -2.91 32.09 -17.19
CA THR A 958 -2.73 31.55 -18.55
C THR A 958 -3.61 30.34 -18.87
N GLY A 959 -4.35 29.80 -17.90
CA GLY A 959 -5.13 28.57 -18.04
C GLY A 959 -4.37 27.30 -17.62
N ASP A 960 -3.04 27.32 -17.61
CA ASP A 960 -2.26 26.14 -17.23
C ASP A 960 -2.19 25.92 -15.70
N ILE A 961 -2.22 24.65 -15.26
CA ILE A 961 -1.99 24.26 -13.87
C ILE A 961 -0.51 24.47 -13.51
N SER A 962 -0.22 25.26 -12.47
CA SER A 962 1.13 25.34 -11.90
C SER A 962 1.62 23.97 -11.43
N GLU A 963 2.83 23.56 -11.82
CA GLU A 963 3.46 22.30 -11.39
C GLU A 963 3.44 22.11 -9.87
N ILE A 964 3.49 23.21 -9.12
CA ILE A 964 3.44 23.23 -7.65
C ILE A 964 2.05 22.80 -7.15
N SER A 965 0.97 23.32 -7.74
CA SER A 965 -0.40 22.94 -7.40
C SER A 965 -0.69 21.48 -7.75
N LYS A 966 -0.18 21.01 -8.90
CA LYS A 966 -0.32 19.60 -9.32
C LYS A 966 0.39 18.65 -8.37
N LYS A 967 1.63 18.97 -8.00
CA LYS A 967 2.41 18.18 -7.03
C LYS A 967 1.76 18.17 -5.65
N SER A 968 1.20 19.29 -5.20
CA SER A 968 0.45 19.36 -3.94
C SER A 968 -0.79 18.46 -3.98
N PHE A 969 -1.52 18.46 -5.09
CA PHE A 969 -2.70 17.61 -5.29
C PHE A 969 -2.35 16.11 -5.25
N GLU A 970 -1.32 15.70 -5.98
CA GLU A 970 -0.85 14.31 -6.02
C GLU A 970 -0.33 13.81 -4.66
N ASN A 971 0.42 14.63 -3.93
CA ASN A 971 0.92 14.28 -2.59
C ASN A 971 -0.23 14.05 -1.60
N GLU A 972 -1.23 14.91 -1.65
CA GLU A 972 -2.37 14.86 -0.74
C GLU A 972 -3.22 13.61 -0.97
N ILE A 973 -3.44 13.24 -2.24
CA ILE A 973 -4.07 11.96 -2.62
C ILE A 973 -3.23 10.81 -2.08
N LYS A 974 -1.93 10.76 -2.43
CA LYS A 974 -1.06 9.64 -2.10
C LYS A 974 -0.96 9.40 -0.60
N ALA A 975 -0.77 10.45 0.19
CA ALA A 975 -0.71 10.35 1.65
C ALA A 975 -2.07 9.92 2.24
N LEU A 976 -3.18 10.54 1.82
CA LEU A 976 -4.50 10.26 2.39
C LEU A 976 -5.11 8.93 1.92
N THR A 977 -4.63 8.35 0.82
CA THR A 977 -5.01 6.99 0.40
C THR A 977 -4.30 5.88 1.19
N GLU A 978 -3.13 6.18 1.78
CA GLU A 978 -2.29 5.22 2.49
C GLU A 978 -2.49 5.25 4.03
N VAL A 979 -3.21 6.25 4.55
CA VAL A 979 -3.40 6.48 6.00
C VAL A 979 -4.84 6.33 6.42
N ARG A 980 -5.10 5.67 7.55
CA ARG A 980 -6.43 5.61 8.17
C ARG A 980 -6.30 5.69 9.69
N HIS A 981 -6.52 6.87 10.25
CA HIS A 981 -6.43 7.15 11.68
C HIS A 981 -7.54 8.09 12.15
N ARG A 982 -8.04 7.92 13.39
CA ARG A 982 -9.18 8.70 13.92
C ARG A 982 -8.92 10.20 14.00
N ASN A 983 -7.65 10.59 14.19
CA ASN A 983 -7.21 11.98 14.31
C ASN A 983 -6.63 12.53 12.99
N ILE A 984 -6.94 11.91 11.85
CA ILE A 984 -6.57 12.39 10.50
C ILE A 984 -7.85 12.60 9.70
N VAL A 985 -7.92 13.70 8.95
CA VAL A 985 -9.08 14.03 8.12
C VAL A 985 -9.31 12.95 7.07
N LYS A 986 -10.56 12.56 6.89
CA LYS A 986 -10.96 11.61 5.87
C LYS A 986 -11.08 12.29 4.51
N LEU A 987 -10.33 11.79 3.53
CA LEU A 987 -10.53 12.10 2.12
C LEU A 987 -11.72 11.27 1.58
N HIS A 988 -12.73 11.95 1.03
CA HIS A 988 -13.86 11.31 0.35
C HIS A 988 -13.59 11.03 -1.13
N GLY A 989 -12.69 11.78 -1.77
CA GLY A 989 -12.28 11.58 -3.14
C GLY A 989 -11.63 12.81 -3.77
N PHE A 990 -11.29 12.70 -5.06
CA PHE A 990 -10.72 13.79 -5.84
C PHE A 990 -11.29 13.83 -7.27
N CYS A 991 -11.24 14.99 -7.93
CA CYS A 991 -11.74 15.17 -9.29
C CYS A 991 -10.79 16.05 -10.09
N THR A 992 -10.56 15.68 -11.36
CA THR A 992 -9.81 16.47 -12.34
C THR A 992 -10.68 16.72 -13.57
N SER A 993 -10.77 17.96 -14.03
CA SER A 993 -11.58 18.33 -15.20
C SER A 993 -10.94 19.52 -15.89
N GLY A 994 -10.42 19.30 -17.10
CA GLY A 994 -9.59 20.27 -17.81
C GLY A 994 -8.43 20.75 -16.92
N ASP A 995 -8.32 22.07 -16.75
CA ASP A 995 -7.28 22.70 -15.92
C ASP A 995 -7.62 22.79 -14.42
N TYR A 996 -8.67 22.12 -13.95
CA TYR A 996 -9.10 22.21 -12.55
C TYR A 996 -8.92 20.91 -11.77
N MET A 997 -8.43 21.04 -10.53
CA MET A 997 -8.22 19.95 -9.58
C MET A 997 -8.98 20.21 -8.28
N TYR A 998 -9.67 19.18 -7.76
CA TYR A 998 -10.52 19.26 -6.59
C TYR A 998 -10.29 18.09 -5.64
N LEU A 999 -10.19 18.37 -4.33
CA LEU A 999 -10.19 17.39 -3.25
C LEU A 999 -11.44 17.55 -2.39
N VAL A 1000 -12.05 16.43 -2.01
CA VAL A 1000 -13.28 16.39 -1.23
C VAL A 1000 -13.00 15.72 0.10
N TYR A 1001 -13.23 16.42 1.21
CA TYR A 1001 -13.01 15.93 2.57
C TYR A 1001 -14.31 15.85 3.35
N GLU A 1002 -14.27 15.12 4.46
CA GLU A 1002 -15.28 15.27 5.50
C GLU A 1002 -15.33 16.73 6.02
N TYR A 1003 -16.52 17.22 6.32
CA TYR A 1003 -16.70 18.55 6.90
C TYR A 1003 -16.75 18.46 8.43
N LEU A 1004 -15.92 19.26 9.11
CA LEU A 1004 -15.90 19.37 10.57
C LEU A 1004 -16.58 20.66 11.05
N GLU A 1005 -17.62 20.51 11.87
CA GLU A 1005 -18.57 21.58 12.22
C GLU A 1005 -17.95 22.77 12.95
N ARG A 1006 -16.96 22.53 13.83
CA ARG A 1006 -16.27 23.62 14.56
C ARG A 1006 -15.19 24.31 13.72
N GLY A 1007 -14.81 23.72 12.59
CA GLY A 1007 -13.72 24.20 11.74
C GLY A 1007 -12.37 24.13 12.46
N SER A 1008 -11.46 25.03 12.07
CA SER A 1008 -10.08 25.04 12.58
C SER A 1008 -9.98 25.34 14.08
N LEU A 1009 -8.96 24.79 14.72
CA LEU A 1009 -8.53 25.13 16.07
C LEU A 1009 -8.22 26.62 16.22
N ALA A 1010 -7.67 27.28 15.19
CA ALA A 1010 -7.45 28.74 15.19
C ALA A 1010 -8.75 29.53 15.42
N LYS A 1011 -9.81 29.20 14.68
CA LYS A 1011 -11.14 29.81 14.85
C LYS A 1011 -11.72 29.56 16.25
N THR A 1012 -11.46 28.38 16.81
CA THR A 1012 -11.92 28.04 18.17
C THR A 1012 -11.07 28.73 19.24
N LEU A 1013 -9.76 28.92 19.06
CA LEU A 1013 -8.89 29.59 20.02
C LEU A 1013 -9.07 31.12 20.04
N TYR A 1014 -9.25 31.74 18.87
CA TYR A 1014 -9.26 33.19 18.70
C TYR A 1014 -10.64 33.78 18.40
N GLY A 1015 -11.69 32.95 18.30
CA GLY A 1015 -13.08 33.39 18.11
C GLY A 1015 -13.81 33.71 19.42
N GLU A 1016 -14.93 34.43 19.32
CA GLU A 1016 -15.79 34.88 20.43
C GLU A 1016 -16.28 33.72 21.35
N GLU A 1017 -16.43 32.50 20.82
CA GLU A 1017 -16.83 31.30 21.60
C GLU A 1017 -15.67 30.64 22.39
N GLY A 1018 -14.42 30.88 21.99
CA GLY A 1018 -13.23 30.12 22.41
C GLY A 1018 -12.83 30.24 23.86
N LYS A 1019 -13.01 31.44 24.43
CA LYS A 1019 -12.56 31.75 25.80
C LYS A 1019 -13.40 31.06 26.90
N LYS A 1020 -14.55 30.47 26.58
CA LYS A 1020 -15.46 29.83 27.56
C LYS A 1020 -15.56 28.31 27.46
N LYS A 1021 -15.06 27.66 26.39
CA LYS A 1021 -15.27 26.21 26.13
C LYS A 1021 -13.99 25.37 25.97
N LEU A 1022 -12.81 25.98 25.86
CA LEU A 1022 -11.50 25.28 25.80
C LEU A 1022 -10.81 25.33 27.18
N ASP A 1023 -11.34 24.58 28.14
CA ASP A 1023 -10.65 24.34 29.41
C ASP A 1023 -9.40 23.46 29.20
N TRP A 1024 -8.68 23.19 30.29
CA TRP A 1024 -7.40 22.47 30.20
C TRP A 1024 -7.58 21.03 29.74
N ASP A 1025 -8.67 20.36 30.15
CA ASP A 1025 -8.94 18.97 29.79
C ASP A 1025 -9.21 18.84 28.28
N VAL A 1026 -10.00 19.76 27.72
CA VAL A 1026 -10.24 19.79 26.26
C VAL A 1026 -8.96 20.13 25.50
N ARG A 1027 -8.12 21.04 26.01
CA ARG A 1027 -6.81 21.34 25.37
C ARG A 1027 -5.88 20.12 25.39
N MET A 1028 -5.84 19.40 26.50
CA MET A 1028 -5.05 18.16 26.61
C MET A 1028 -5.57 17.09 25.66
N LYS A 1029 -6.89 16.92 25.53
CA LYS A 1029 -7.50 16.02 24.53
C LYS A 1029 -7.06 16.38 23.11
N VAL A 1030 -7.08 17.67 22.75
CA VAL A 1030 -6.61 18.15 21.43
C VAL A 1030 -5.12 17.87 21.22
N ILE A 1031 -4.28 18.15 22.22
CA ILE A 1031 -2.82 17.89 22.14
C ILE A 1031 -2.56 16.39 21.95
N GLN A 1032 -3.21 15.55 22.74
CA GLN A 1032 -3.07 14.09 22.66
C GLN A 1032 -3.54 13.56 21.30
N GLY A 1033 -4.70 13.98 20.80
CA GLY A 1033 -5.19 13.52 19.51
C GLY A 1033 -4.28 13.92 18.34
N VAL A 1034 -3.72 15.14 18.35
CA VAL A 1034 -2.72 15.55 17.35
C VAL A 1034 -1.43 14.73 17.50
N ALA A 1035 -0.96 14.48 18.73
CA ALA A 1035 0.21 13.64 18.98
C ALA A 1035 0.02 12.20 18.47
N HIS A 1036 -1.16 11.59 18.71
CA HIS A 1036 -1.49 10.27 18.16
C HIS A 1036 -1.48 10.26 16.63
N ALA A 1037 -2.06 11.29 15.99
CA ALA A 1037 -2.03 11.40 14.52
C ALA A 1037 -0.60 11.42 13.97
N LEU A 1038 0.28 12.21 14.61
CA LEU A 1038 1.68 12.32 14.19
C LEU A 1038 2.47 11.05 14.50
N ALA A 1039 2.22 10.41 15.63
CA ALA A 1039 2.86 9.14 15.98
C ALA A 1039 2.53 8.06 14.95
N TYR A 1040 1.26 7.92 14.59
CA TYR A 1040 0.81 6.99 13.55
C TYR A 1040 1.49 7.27 12.21
N LEU A 1041 1.46 8.53 11.75
CA LEU A 1041 2.08 8.94 10.48
C LEU A 1041 3.59 8.68 10.44
N HIS A 1042 4.30 8.97 11.53
CA HIS A 1042 5.76 8.87 11.55
C HIS A 1042 6.28 7.47 11.86
N HIS A 1043 5.52 6.66 12.59
CA HIS A 1043 6.04 5.43 13.19
C HIS A 1043 5.29 4.16 12.78
N ASP A 1044 4.01 4.25 12.42
CA ASP A 1044 3.16 3.09 12.14
C ASP A 1044 2.89 2.93 10.64
N CYS A 1045 2.97 4.01 9.86
CA CYS A 1045 2.91 3.95 8.40
C CYS A 1045 4.22 3.41 7.80
N ASN A 1046 4.11 2.52 6.80
CA ASN A 1046 5.23 2.04 5.99
C ASN A 1046 4.93 2.24 4.50
N PRO A 1047 5.57 3.20 3.81
CA PRO A 1047 6.63 4.08 4.33
C PRO A 1047 6.12 5.13 5.33
N PRO A 1048 6.97 5.64 6.26
CA PRO A 1048 6.60 6.74 7.13
C PRO A 1048 6.18 7.99 6.35
N ILE A 1049 5.20 8.72 6.86
CA ILE A 1049 4.60 9.89 6.21
C ILE A 1049 4.86 11.12 7.06
N VAL A 1050 5.57 12.12 6.53
CA VAL A 1050 5.80 13.40 7.21
C VAL A 1050 4.82 14.45 6.69
N HIS A 1051 3.98 15.00 7.56
CA HIS A 1051 2.92 15.96 7.17
C HIS A 1051 3.46 17.30 6.63
N ARG A 1052 4.52 17.83 7.27
CA ARG A 1052 5.24 19.09 6.95
C ARG A 1052 4.45 20.41 7.10
N ASP A 1053 3.13 20.40 7.30
CA ASP A 1053 2.34 21.62 7.51
C ASP A 1053 1.33 21.54 8.68
N ILE A 1054 1.81 21.50 9.92
CA ILE A 1054 0.97 21.35 11.12
C ILE A 1054 0.71 22.75 11.71
N THR A 1055 -0.41 23.35 11.35
CA THR A 1055 -0.81 24.70 11.80
C THR A 1055 -2.11 24.67 12.61
N LEU A 1056 -2.41 25.75 13.34
CA LEU A 1056 -3.71 25.90 14.00
C LEU A 1056 -4.89 25.91 13.01
N ASN A 1057 -4.65 26.22 11.73
CA ASN A 1057 -5.66 26.19 10.68
C ASN A 1057 -5.88 24.78 10.12
N ASN A 1058 -4.86 23.93 10.18
CA ASN A 1058 -4.85 22.56 9.65
C ASN A 1058 -5.23 21.51 10.72
N ILE A 1059 -5.49 21.93 11.96
CA ILE A 1059 -6.10 21.09 12.99
C ILE A 1059 -7.59 21.44 13.04
N LEU A 1060 -8.44 20.55 12.51
CA LEU A 1060 -9.88 20.71 12.53
C LEU A 1060 -10.47 20.05 13.78
N LEU A 1061 -11.57 20.58 14.30
CA LEU A 1061 -12.22 20.07 15.51
C LEU A 1061 -13.62 19.55 15.22
N GLU A 1062 -13.94 18.38 15.77
CA GLU A 1062 -15.31 17.87 15.81
C GLU A 1062 -16.16 18.58 16.86
N SER A 1063 -17.46 18.30 16.85
CA SER A 1063 -18.44 18.87 17.80
C SER A 1063 -18.08 18.57 19.26
N ASP A 1064 -17.39 17.45 19.52
CA ASP A 1064 -16.89 17.00 20.83
C ASP A 1064 -15.41 17.38 21.12
N PHE A 1065 -14.82 18.25 20.28
CA PHE A 1065 -13.42 18.68 20.34
C PHE A 1065 -12.37 17.60 20.06
N GLU A 1066 -12.74 16.46 19.46
CA GLU A 1066 -11.73 15.54 18.91
C GLU A 1066 -10.99 16.21 17.73
N PRO A 1067 -9.64 16.22 17.72
CA PRO A 1067 -8.86 16.86 16.67
C PRO A 1067 -8.67 15.94 15.45
N ARG A 1068 -8.74 16.53 14.26
CA ARG A 1068 -8.35 15.89 13.00
C ARG A 1068 -7.35 16.73 12.24
N LEU A 1069 -6.18 16.16 11.94
CA LEU A 1069 -5.15 16.79 11.13
C LEU A 1069 -5.54 16.74 9.64
N CYS A 1070 -5.47 17.87 8.95
CA CYS A 1070 -5.79 18.01 7.53
C CYS A 1070 -4.69 18.75 6.74
N ASP A 1071 -4.86 18.85 5.42
CA ASP A 1071 -3.95 19.49 4.47
C ASP A 1071 -2.61 18.76 4.27
N PHE A 1072 -2.69 17.60 3.60
CA PHE A 1072 -1.53 16.77 3.27
C PHE A 1072 -0.88 17.19 1.93
N GLY A 1073 -1.18 18.39 1.42
CA GLY A 1073 -0.61 18.90 0.16
C GLY A 1073 0.92 18.95 0.16
N THR A 1074 1.48 19.16 1.34
CA THR A 1074 2.92 19.11 1.58
C THR A 1074 3.35 17.80 2.24
N ALA A 1075 2.54 16.75 2.32
CA ALA A 1075 2.98 15.51 2.94
C ALA A 1075 4.09 14.83 2.10
N LYS A 1076 4.89 13.97 2.72
CA LYS A 1076 5.92 13.19 2.03
C LYS A 1076 6.01 11.78 2.60
N LEU A 1077 6.00 10.80 1.70
CA LEU A 1077 6.25 9.39 2.00
C LEU A 1077 7.75 9.11 1.91
N LEU A 1078 8.32 8.55 2.96
CA LEU A 1078 9.73 8.22 3.07
C LEU A 1078 9.99 6.76 2.69
N GLY A 1079 10.04 6.45 1.39
CA GLY A 1079 10.42 5.12 0.90
C GLY A 1079 11.91 4.80 1.07
N SER A 1080 12.29 3.51 0.93
CA SER A 1080 13.64 2.97 1.16
C SER A 1080 14.75 3.51 0.25
N ALA A 1081 14.39 4.17 -0.86
CA ALA A 1081 15.31 4.89 -1.75
C ALA A 1081 15.08 6.41 -1.76
N SER A 1082 14.14 6.92 -0.97
CA SER A 1082 13.81 8.34 -0.92
C SER A 1082 14.66 9.05 0.14
N THR A 1083 15.29 10.16 -0.25
CA THR A 1083 16.04 11.00 0.68
C THR A 1083 15.07 11.70 1.63
N ASN A 1084 15.40 11.92 2.91
CA ASN A 1084 14.56 12.78 3.79
C ASN A 1084 14.51 14.24 3.31
N TRP A 1085 15.38 14.60 2.39
CA TRP A 1085 15.58 15.92 1.77
C TRP A 1085 14.39 16.41 0.96
N THR A 1086 13.91 17.62 1.23
CA THR A 1086 12.78 18.24 0.52
C THR A 1086 12.99 19.71 0.23
N SER A 1087 12.41 20.19 -0.88
CA SER A 1087 12.16 21.62 -1.07
C SER A 1087 11.33 22.18 0.10
N VAL A 1088 11.58 23.45 0.46
CA VAL A 1088 10.84 24.20 1.50
C VAL A 1088 9.33 24.00 1.30
N ALA A 1089 8.64 23.47 2.32
CA ALA A 1089 7.20 23.20 2.27
C ALA A 1089 6.61 23.31 3.68
N GLY A 1090 5.42 23.91 3.81
CA GLY A 1090 4.74 24.21 5.08
C GLY A 1090 4.49 25.71 5.29
N SER A 1091 3.70 26.06 6.30
CA SER A 1091 3.27 27.43 6.58
C SER A 1091 4.27 28.21 7.45
N TYR A 1092 4.59 29.43 7.03
CA TYR A 1092 5.49 30.33 7.76
C TYR A 1092 5.07 30.51 9.22
N GLY A 1093 6.00 30.29 10.16
CA GLY A 1093 5.74 30.33 11.61
C GLY A 1093 5.33 28.99 12.25
N TYR A 1094 4.92 28.00 11.45
CA TYR A 1094 4.58 26.64 11.88
C TYR A 1094 5.41 25.55 11.20
N MET A 1095 6.30 25.95 10.28
CA MET A 1095 7.19 25.03 9.58
C MET A 1095 7.99 24.26 10.62
N ALA A 1096 7.99 22.92 10.45
CA ALA A 1096 8.86 22.06 11.22
C ALA A 1096 10.25 22.66 11.12
N PRO A 1097 10.84 23.04 12.26
CA PRO A 1097 12.14 23.60 12.21
C PRO A 1097 13.01 22.34 11.99
N ASN A 1098 13.37 22.11 10.71
CA ASN A 1098 14.41 21.23 10.11
C ASN A 1098 13.94 20.64 8.76
N LEU A 1099 14.49 21.14 7.63
CA LEU A 1099 14.79 20.45 6.35
C LEU A 1099 14.76 21.45 5.19
N HIS A 1100 15.86 22.18 4.95
CA HIS A 1100 15.95 23.11 3.81
C HIS A 1100 17.14 22.80 2.87
N THR A 1101 16.87 23.08 1.59
CA THR A 1101 17.62 23.20 0.30
C THR A 1101 18.65 22.12 -0.13
N GLN A 1102 18.94 21.91 -1.42
CA GLN A 1102 18.49 22.52 -2.68
C GLN A 1102 17.14 22.01 -3.16
#